data_AF-A0A8J4SBP8-F1
#
_entry.id   AF-A0A8J4SBP8-F1
#
_cell.length_a   1.000
_cell.length_b   1.000
_cell.length_c   1.000
_cell.angle_alpha   90.00
_cell.angle_beta   90.00
_cell.angle_gamma   90.00
#
_symmetry.space_group_name_H-M   'P 1'
#
loop_
_entity.id
_entity.type
_entity.pdbx_description
1 polymer ?
#
loop_
_entity_poly.entity_id
_entity_poly.type
_entity_poly.pdbx_seq_one_letter_code
_entity_poly.pdbx_strand_id
1 'polypeptide(L)'
;RMVMACTSESDKKGWMDAVKLAIDASKTVNRTQNPGESLREAKALRTQRTESLSVDGSATFLDRNAGGRLSQFNYEAFSTPVVHVAVLSATNLTKSGSSVNAICEVTVGAETFKTSVVKNQRSPVWKQDNTASFEAPSDEMVVEIRIFDEHLFRATELIATLTIPLKSLPNMQKATKKYPLALGSRSAGAVLTLSLEYVNKQKAYEEEQERGRLGDDLNSNGMMNERDEMVKIKAEAQMAADEATHHAARAQEEAHMLLEQSRQKAEAAMSAAREEQREGKAAVEKAMAEAARAKEEAEKQLAEARRAQEEAQKLIEANRRIQESDVQSPSIFSAYRVMVQDGQSNDDVKKKMQEDGIDEVDIQAFFDGINSYDEKIRTLQAEVEKLKRSRSIRQREEPKAQDMLANLDISSDQVKLLRRLLKLEKQLQQAGIAVAADIPYEEAMAKVQEISKRMQEIGSADVTHPDLAIQKQLREEYYRLEQDMEKYNTALMLTDEYAAEEARKEREWEEENYEDNMKALKAIRRMMPVDVKKMSEADLQTNKSPTGKTIPRDIARKWKRTNVLELLRMNPADIAKNHPSLLENLRVTGLSVTERRALHMHLREIADTWKSQQGEEMTKKKYEWFKSLKETFKTVVNSYNKHVKQYGPEDNHPYATRDDPDIGCPMIGKQCPIKANRSPAYDQDLGYPEGDEYMESTVQKGNPDDAGARALAEAQELARAKLANSRADALKKHYRNVRLVAEANGACELIDTSLEQIENRQLTWFQARLKRRLDRTETAATIKVELAEFGELVNEVRLGSIKFAERSGINLSGKRNAALDATDTRSSIECNLILLYCDAVTDCFDGMDERMDEVKASDKRLRSAIPVIRGLLKDLGDKSRTTLSTLDKGPPVNRRVKTRTEIMKEAKEKNAGAAAPAAAEGGEEAAGPARAPHPMMAARGRGRSGRGGQNDLFAAIAGRGGRGGRGGGDDGGPPVDFLSSIRGRGRGKPGGPGRGDLFSAIKGRGGDGDGGGGGRGVDLMGAIRGRGRGPAVGRGDFLSQIAARKKN
;
A
#
# COMPACT_ATOMS: atom_id res chain seq x y z
N ARG A 1 -21.04 52.28 7.78
CA ARG A 1 -19.96 52.79 6.89
C ARG A 1 -19.08 53.71 7.73
N MET A 2 -17.92 53.24 8.17
CA MET A 2 -16.83 54.12 8.62
C MET A 2 -15.79 54.13 7.50
N VAL A 3 -15.52 55.31 6.94
CA VAL A 3 -14.40 55.52 6.01
C VAL A 3 -13.23 56.00 6.86
N MET A 4 -12.12 55.28 6.86
CA MET A 4 -10.92 55.65 7.62
C MET A 4 -9.72 55.61 6.66
N ALA A 5 -9.11 56.78 6.43
CA ALA A 5 -7.93 56.92 5.61
C ALA A 5 -6.70 56.44 6.41
N CYS A 6 -6.08 55.35 5.96
CA CYS A 6 -4.80 54.88 6.49
C CYS A 6 -3.68 55.38 5.57
N THR A 7 -2.67 56.06 6.11
CA THR A 7 -1.54 56.60 5.34
C THR A 7 -0.32 55.67 5.28
N SER A 8 -0.35 54.51 5.96
CA SER A 8 0.68 53.48 5.88
C SER A 8 0.13 52.06 6.13
N GLU A 9 0.81 51.03 5.60
CA GLU A 9 0.43 49.62 5.84
C GLU A 9 0.61 49.18 7.30
N SER A 10 1.59 49.76 8.01
CA SER A 10 1.78 49.51 9.44
C SER A 10 0.61 50.01 10.27
N ASP A 11 0.03 51.16 9.92
CA ASP A 11 -1.15 51.69 10.61
C ASP A 11 -2.39 50.83 10.34
N LYS A 12 -2.55 50.35 9.10
CA LYS A 12 -3.63 49.41 8.75
C LYS A 12 -3.53 48.12 9.57
N LYS A 13 -2.32 47.59 9.78
CA LYS A 13 -2.10 46.40 10.60
C LYS A 13 -2.38 46.66 12.08
N GLY A 14 -1.91 47.78 12.63
CA GLY A 14 -2.19 48.18 14.01
C GLY A 14 -3.68 48.34 14.29
N TRP A 15 -4.43 48.92 13.34
CA TRP A 15 -5.89 49.04 13.44
C TRP A 15 -6.62 47.70 13.31
N MET A 16 -6.18 46.80 12.43
CA MET A 16 -6.78 45.46 12.31
C MET A 16 -6.60 44.64 13.59
N ASP A 17 -5.44 44.72 14.24
CA ASP A 17 -5.17 44.04 15.49
C ASP A 17 -6.02 44.63 16.64
N ALA A 18 -6.20 45.96 16.69
CA ALA A 18 -7.06 46.62 17.66
C ALA A 18 -8.56 46.25 17.49
N VAL A 19 -9.05 46.16 16.25
CA VAL A 19 -10.44 45.73 15.96
C VAL A 19 -10.65 44.27 16.36
N LYS A 20 -9.65 43.41 16.11
CA LYS A 20 -9.71 41.99 16.50
C LYS A 20 -9.79 41.84 18.02
N LEU A 21 -8.99 42.62 18.74
CA LEU A 21 -8.97 42.63 20.21
C LEU A 21 -10.28 43.19 20.80
N ALA A 22 -10.89 44.18 20.16
CA ALA A 22 -12.20 44.72 20.54
C ALA A 22 -13.35 43.71 20.29
N ILE A 23 -13.29 42.95 19.19
CA ILE A 23 -14.27 41.89 18.90
C ILE A 23 -14.17 40.76 19.94
N ASP A 24 -12.96 40.35 20.30
CA ASP A 24 -12.75 39.30 21.29
C ASP A 24 -13.17 39.76 22.70
N ALA A 25 -12.90 41.03 23.06
CA ALA A 25 -13.39 41.63 24.29
C ALA A 25 -14.93 41.67 24.34
N SER A 26 -15.58 42.04 23.22
CA SER A 26 -17.05 42.06 23.10
C SER A 26 -17.67 40.66 23.25
N LYS A 27 -17.04 39.63 22.67
CA LYS A 27 -17.46 38.23 22.83
C LYS A 27 -17.34 37.74 24.27
N THR A 28 -16.29 38.15 24.98
CA THR A 28 -16.15 37.81 26.41
C THR A 28 -17.16 38.51 27.30
N VAL A 29 -17.50 39.76 27.02
CA VAL A 29 -18.50 40.51 27.81
C VAL A 29 -19.92 39.96 27.58
N ASN A 30 -20.30 39.63 26.34
CA ASN A 30 -21.61 39.03 26.04
C ASN A 30 -21.81 37.65 26.69
N ARG A 31 -20.74 36.89 26.94
CA ARG A 31 -20.79 35.59 27.63
C ARG A 31 -21.06 35.69 29.13
N THR A 32 -20.84 36.87 29.73
CA THR A 32 -21.00 37.09 31.18
C THR A 32 -22.34 37.73 31.57
N GLN A 33 -23.13 38.24 30.62
CA GLN A 33 -24.32 39.04 30.94
C GLN A 33 -25.67 38.32 30.70
N ASN A 34 -25.73 37.12 30.10
CA ASN A 34 -26.99 36.42 29.85
C ASN A 34 -26.99 34.94 30.31
N PRO A 35 -27.40 34.66 31.56
CA PRO A 35 -27.49 33.29 32.10
C PRO A 35 -28.61 32.43 31.49
N GLY A 36 -29.50 33.01 30.67
CA GLY A 36 -30.69 32.35 30.12
C GLY A 36 -30.46 31.47 28.89
N GLU A 37 -29.39 31.69 28.12
CA GLU A 37 -29.11 30.91 26.90
C GLU A 37 -28.44 29.55 27.20
N SER A 38 -27.68 29.46 28.29
CA SER A 38 -27.06 28.21 28.77
C SER A 38 -28.08 27.12 29.12
N LEU A 39 -29.30 27.49 29.57
CA LEU A 39 -30.37 26.55 29.89
C LEU A 39 -31.16 26.06 28.66
N ARG A 40 -31.13 26.81 27.54
CA ARG A 40 -31.71 26.37 26.26
C ARG A 40 -30.78 25.42 25.51
N GLU A 41 -29.47 25.65 25.53
CA GLU A 41 -28.49 24.70 24.99
C GLU A 41 -28.43 23.39 25.80
N ALA A 42 -28.54 23.46 27.13
CA ALA A 42 -28.57 22.25 27.98
C ALA A 42 -29.86 21.42 27.81
N LYS A 43 -30.98 22.04 27.39
CA LYS A 43 -32.21 21.31 27.04
C LYS A 43 -32.16 20.71 25.63
N ALA A 44 -31.56 21.40 24.65
CA ALA A 44 -31.38 20.88 23.30
C ALA A 44 -30.47 19.63 23.24
N LEU A 45 -29.49 19.54 24.16
CA LEU A 45 -28.60 18.37 24.29
C LEU A 45 -29.25 17.16 24.99
N ARG A 46 -30.43 17.32 25.63
CA ARG A 46 -31.11 16.22 26.33
C ARG A 46 -32.23 15.58 25.53
N THR A 47 -32.75 16.24 24.49
CA THR A 47 -33.83 15.74 23.63
C THR A 47 -33.34 14.88 22.46
N GLN A 48 -32.04 14.82 22.17
CA GLN A 48 -31.49 13.99 21.08
C GLN A 48 -31.27 12.52 21.45
N ARG A 49 -31.73 12.06 22.63
CA ARG A 49 -31.48 10.68 23.10
C ARG A 49 -32.68 9.72 23.05
N THR A 50 -33.85 10.18 22.65
CA THR A 50 -35.03 9.33 22.52
C THR A 50 -35.97 9.91 21.48
N GLU A 51 -36.05 9.32 20.29
CA GLU A 51 -37.30 9.11 19.56
C GLU A 51 -37.04 8.32 18.27
N SER A 52 -37.65 7.15 18.20
CA SER A 52 -37.83 6.32 17.02
C SER A 52 -39.33 6.26 16.73
N LEU A 53 -39.70 6.56 15.49
CA LEU A 53 -40.92 6.20 14.74
C LEU A 53 -41.77 7.37 14.19
N SER A 54 -41.95 7.28 12.86
CA SER A 54 -42.99 7.82 11.96
C SER A 54 -43.16 9.34 11.80
N VAL A 55 -42.99 9.83 10.57
CA VAL A 55 -44.09 10.36 9.70
C VAL A 55 -43.53 10.67 8.30
N ASP A 56 -44.41 10.47 7.34
CA ASP A 56 -44.29 10.45 5.88
C ASP A 56 -43.75 11.70 5.17
N GLY A 57 -43.25 11.47 3.93
CA GLY A 57 -43.58 12.36 2.81
C GLY A 57 -42.56 13.42 2.38
N SER A 58 -41.39 13.02 1.89
CA SER A 58 -40.74 13.57 0.68
C SER A 58 -39.37 12.91 0.49
N ALA A 59 -39.21 12.14 -0.58
CA ALA A 59 -37.94 11.49 -0.89
C ALA A 59 -36.95 12.55 -1.39
N THR A 60 -35.99 12.94 -0.54
CA THR A 60 -34.86 13.79 -0.92
C THR A 60 -33.68 12.97 -1.44
N PHE A 61 -32.88 13.60 -2.30
CA PHE A 61 -31.68 13.16 -3.04
C PHE A 61 -30.74 12.13 -2.37
N LEU A 62 -30.78 11.97 -1.05
CA LEU A 62 -29.85 11.15 -0.26
C LEU A 62 -30.16 9.64 -0.28
N ASP A 63 -31.36 9.22 -0.67
CA ASP A 63 -31.78 7.81 -0.55
C ASP A 63 -31.32 6.88 -1.69
N ARG A 64 -30.73 7.40 -2.77
CA ARG A 64 -30.49 6.63 -4.01
C ARG A 64 -29.10 5.99 -4.16
N ASN A 65 -28.17 6.18 -3.23
CA ASN A 65 -26.81 5.61 -3.31
C ASN A 65 -26.60 4.42 -2.34
N ALA A 66 -27.03 3.23 -2.75
CA ALA A 66 -26.72 1.97 -2.07
C ALA A 66 -25.28 1.50 -2.42
N GLY A 67 -24.28 2.01 -1.68
CA GLY A 67 -22.89 1.55 -1.81
C GLY A 67 -21.94 1.93 -0.68
N GLY A 68 -22.28 2.91 0.16
CA GLY A 68 -21.44 3.30 1.30
C GLY A 68 -22.10 4.44 2.06
N ARG A 69 -23.00 4.12 3.01
CA ARG A 69 -23.73 5.13 3.77
C ARG A 69 -22.75 6.11 4.44
N LEU A 70 -22.89 7.39 4.09
CA LEU A 70 -22.33 8.51 4.84
C LEU A 70 -22.74 8.39 6.32
N SER A 71 -21.96 8.98 7.22
CA SER A 71 -22.31 9.03 8.65
C SER A 71 -23.68 9.70 8.86
N GLN A 72 -24.35 9.38 9.97
CA GLN A 72 -25.64 9.99 10.37
C GLN A 72 -25.53 11.48 10.75
N PHE A 73 -24.45 12.14 10.32
CA PHE A 73 -24.26 13.56 10.50
C PHE A 73 -25.27 14.34 9.66
N ASN A 74 -25.86 15.38 10.24
CA ASN A 74 -26.81 16.22 9.52
C ASN A 74 -26.07 17.16 8.57
N TYR A 75 -25.75 16.65 7.38
CA TYR A 75 -25.16 17.43 6.29
C TYR A 75 -26.13 18.48 5.73
N GLU A 76 -27.44 18.38 5.98
CA GLU A 76 -28.44 19.35 5.50
C GLU A 76 -28.33 20.71 6.17
N ALA A 77 -27.74 20.77 7.37
CA ALA A 77 -27.52 22.01 8.10
C ALA A 77 -26.48 22.95 7.47
N PHE A 78 -25.69 22.46 6.49
CA PHE A 78 -24.59 23.21 5.87
C PHE A 78 -24.90 23.56 4.42
N SER A 79 -24.68 24.84 4.07
CA SER A 79 -24.83 25.38 2.72
C SER A 79 -23.55 25.29 1.89
N THR A 80 -22.39 25.15 2.54
CA THR A 80 -21.06 24.96 1.94
C THR A 80 -20.66 23.47 1.94
N PRO A 81 -19.68 23.05 1.12
CA PRO A 81 -19.16 21.69 1.18
C PRO A 81 -18.60 21.36 2.57
N VAL A 82 -18.77 20.11 3.02
CA VAL A 82 -18.34 19.67 4.36
C VAL A 82 -17.38 18.51 4.25
N VAL A 83 -16.34 18.52 5.07
CA VAL A 83 -15.46 17.35 5.29
C VAL A 83 -15.64 16.83 6.71
N HIS A 84 -16.07 15.58 6.83
CA HIS A 84 -16.14 14.87 8.11
C HIS A 84 -14.94 13.93 8.23
N VAL A 85 -14.13 14.11 9.28
CA VAL A 85 -12.90 13.38 9.55
C VAL A 85 -13.05 12.55 10.81
N ALA A 86 -12.73 11.25 10.73
CA ALA A 86 -12.63 10.35 11.88
C ALA A 86 -11.20 9.78 11.99
N VAL A 87 -10.53 10.04 13.11
CA VAL A 87 -9.22 9.48 13.44
C VAL A 87 -9.41 8.13 14.10
N LEU A 88 -9.01 7.03 13.47
CA LEU A 88 -9.30 5.67 13.97
C LEU A 88 -8.14 5.10 14.78
N SER A 89 -6.95 5.01 14.18
CA SER A 89 -5.78 4.41 14.83
C SER A 89 -4.49 4.84 14.16
N ALA A 90 -3.38 4.72 14.89
CA ALA A 90 -2.04 4.80 14.32
C ALA A 90 -1.23 3.55 14.69
N THR A 91 -0.28 3.16 13.85
CA THR A 91 0.61 2.04 14.10
C THR A 91 2.07 2.48 14.10
N ASN A 92 2.87 1.86 14.97
CA ASN A 92 4.33 2.04 15.02
C ASN A 92 4.79 3.49 15.18
N LEU A 93 4.14 4.31 16.01
CA LEU A 93 4.52 5.73 16.20
C LEU A 93 5.91 5.95 16.84
N THR A 94 6.49 4.91 17.45
CA THR A 94 7.82 4.96 18.07
C THR A 94 8.53 3.60 17.95
N LYS A 95 9.79 3.54 18.40
CA LYS A 95 10.64 2.33 18.40
C LYS A 95 10.01 1.20 19.22
N SER A 96 10.29 -0.04 18.84
CA SER A 96 9.88 -1.22 19.61
C SER A 96 10.38 -1.12 21.05
N GLY A 97 9.49 -1.35 22.03
CA GLY A 97 9.79 -1.22 23.46
C GLY A 97 9.59 0.18 24.05
N SER A 98 9.28 1.19 23.24
CA SER A 98 8.89 2.54 23.69
C SER A 98 7.39 2.77 23.49
N SER A 99 6.83 3.73 24.22
CA SER A 99 5.42 4.12 24.13
C SER A 99 5.26 5.64 24.06
N VAL A 100 4.18 6.11 23.44
CA VAL A 100 3.84 7.55 23.35
C VAL A 100 2.46 7.80 23.96
N ASN A 101 2.21 9.05 24.34
CA ASN A 101 0.90 9.57 24.71
C ASN A 101 0.34 10.35 23.51
N ALA A 102 -0.27 9.62 22.58
CA ALA A 102 -0.62 10.17 21.29
C ALA A 102 -1.89 11.05 21.34
N ILE A 103 -1.79 12.24 20.75
CA ILE A 103 -2.90 13.14 20.45
C ILE A 103 -2.83 13.53 18.96
N CYS A 104 -3.98 13.61 18.29
CA CYS A 104 -4.08 14.04 16.90
C CYS A 104 -4.79 15.40 16.83
N GLU A 105 -4.17 16.35 16.15
CA GLU A 105 -4.72 17.66 15.82
C GLU A 105 -5.08 17.66 14.34
N VAL A 106 -6.34 17.92 14.01
CA VAL A 106 -6.88 17.97 12.64
C VAL A 106 -7.25 19.42 12.35
N THR A 107 -6.69 19.99 11.29
CA THR A 107 -6.88 21.39 10.89
C THR A 107 -7.38 21.44 9.45
N VAL A 108 -8.45 22.21 9.22
CA VAL A 108 -8.99 22.52 7.90
C VAL A 108 -9.27 24.02 7.85
N GLY A 109 -8.55 24.75 6.99
CA GLY A 109 -8.65 26.21 6.94
C GLY A 109 -8.27 26.86 8.27
N ALA A 110 -9.22 27.57 8.91
CA ALA A 110 -9.03 28.23 10.20
C ALA A 110 -9.53 27.39 11.40
N GLU A 111 -10.18 26.26 11.15
CA GLU A 111 -10.76 25.39 12.19
C GLU A 111 -9.79 24.30 12.58
N THR A 112 -9.72 23.98 13.87
CA THR A 112 -8.83 22.95 14.41
C THR A 112 -9.54 22.13 15.47
N PHE A 113 -9.41 20.81 15.37
CA PHE A 113 -9.94 19.81 16.28
C PHE A 113 -8.80 19.01 16.90
N LYS A 114 -8.97 18.57 18.16
CA LYS A 114 -8.00 17.70 18.84
C LYS A 114 -8.70 16.47 19.40
N THR A 115 -8.09 15.30 19.21
CA THR A 115 -8.59 14.04 19.75
C THR A 115 -8.29 13.89 21.23
N SER A 116 -8.90 12.91 21.88
CA SER A 116 -8.52 12.46 23.22
C SER A 116 -7.10 11.86 23.24
N VAL A 117 -6.40 12.01 24.38
CA VAL A 117 -5.03 11.50 24.56
C VAL A 117 -5.04 10.00 24.81
N VAL A 118 -4.39 9.23 23.94
CA VAL A 118 -4.20 7.79 24.13
C VAL A 118 -2.82 7.52 24.73
N LYS A 119 -2.80 7.13 26.00
CA LYS A 119 -1.57 7.04 26.81
C LYS A 119 -0.84 5.71 26.64
N ASN A 120 0.49 5.76 26.70
CA ASN A 120 1.40 4.62 26.77
C ASN A 120 1.17 3.53 25.69
N GLN A 121 0.88 3.93 24.45
CA GLN A 121 0.70 2.99 23.35
C GLN A 121 1.61 3.33 22.18
N ARG A 122 2.30 2.32 21.65
CA ARG A 122 3.06 2.43 20.40
C ARG A 122 2.15 2.53 19.16
N SER A 123 0.97 1.93 19.26
CA SER A 123 -0.05 1.88 18.21
C SER A 123 -1.41 2.30 18.79
N PRO A 124 -1.66 3.61 18.97
CA PRO A 124 -2.86 4.12 19.62
C PRO A 124 -4.12 3.85 18.79
N VAL A 125 -5.24 3.61 19.48
CA VAL A 125 -6.57 3.49 18.88
C VAL A 125 -7.52 4.48 19.56
N TRP A 126 -8.04 5.44 18.80
CA TRP A 126 -9.00 6.44 19.30
C TRP A 126 -10.42 5.92 19.16
N LYS A 127 -11.15 5.82 20.27
CA LYS A 127 -12.52 5.29 20.33
C LYS A 127 -13.56 6.34 20.72
N GLN A 128 -13.13 7.44 21.31
CA GLN A 128 -13.97 8.51 21.84
C GLN A 128 -13.38 9.85 21.40
N ASP A 129 -14.26 10.82 21.12
CA ASP A 129 -13.90 12.18 20.70
C ASP A 129 -12.87 12.17 19.57
N ASN A 130 -13.16 11.37 18.53
CA ASN A 130 -12.25 11.11 17.43
C ASN A 130 -12.79 11.55 16.07
N THR A 131 -13.93 12.24 16.06
CA THR A 131 -14.63 12.69 14.86
C THR A 131 -14.85 14.20 14.89
N ALA A 132 -14.65 14.87 13.76
CA ALA A 132 -14.98 16.29 13.59
C ALA A 132 -15.44 16.57 12.15
N SER A 133 -16.32 17.55 12.01
CA SER A 133 -16.77 18.07 10.71
C SER A 133 -16.30 19.50 10.55
N PHE A 134 -15.85 19.83 9.34
CA PHE A 134 -15.34 21.16 9.00
C PHE A 134 -16.03 21.66 7.73
N GLU A 135 -16.33 22.95 7.67
CA GLU A 135 -16.74 23.59 6.42
C GLU A 135 -15.53 23.75 5.49
N ALA A 136 -15.71 23.39 4.22
CA ALA A 136 -14.70 23.43 3.19
C ALA A 136 -15.23 24.22 1.97
N PRO A 137 -15.29 25.56 2.06
CA PRO A 137 -15.87 26.40 1.00
C PRO A 137 -15.13 26.34 -0.34
N SER A 138 -13.90 25.83 -0.36
CA SER A 138 -13.13 25.59 -1.59
C SER A 138 -12.63 24.15 -1.61
N ASP A 139 -12.68 23.54 -2.80
CA ASP A 139 -12.14 22.20 -3.06
C ASP A 139 -10.60 22.18 -3.03
N GLU A 140 -9.94 23.33 -3.13
CA GLU A 140 -8.48 23.48 -3.03
C GLU A 140 -7.95 23.38 -1.60
N MET A 141 -8.85 23.38 -0.60
CA MET A 141 -8.45 23.24 0.80
C MET A 141 -7.83 21.86 1.07
N VAL A 142 -6.99 21.81 2.10
CA VAL A 142 -6.29 20.61 2.56
C VAL A 142 -6.67 20.29 4.00
N VAL A 143 -6.78 19.02 4.32
CA VAL A 143 -6.88 18.52 5.69
C VAL A 143 -5.47 18.28 6.19
N GLU A 144 -5.01 19.06 7.16
CA GLU A 144 -3.73 18.86 7.84
C GLU A 144 -3.94 18.11 9.15
N ILE A 145 -3.16 17.07 9.39
CA ILE A 145 -3.24 16.24 10.59
C ILE A 145 -1.86 16.17 11.22
N ARG A 146 -1.75 16.60 12.47
CA ARG A 146 -0.52 16.59 13.27
C ARG A 146 -0.67 15.65 14.45
N ILE A 147 0.29 14.77 14.65
CA ILE A 147 0.31 13.81 15.76
C ILE A 147 1.37 14.27 16.77
N PHE A 148 0.99 14.41 18.03
CA PHE A 148 1.90 14.80 19.11
C PHE A 148 2.04 13.71 20.18
N ASP A 149 3.18 13.71 20.88
CA ASP A 149 3.39 13.02 22.14
C ASP A 149 3.19 14.00 23.31
N GLU A 150 2.15 13.78 24.10
CA GLU A 150 1.77 14.66 25.20
C GLU A 150 2.37 14.23 26.55
N HIS A 151 3.04 15.18 27.22
CA HIS A 151 3.65 14.95 28.52
C HIS A 151 3.17 15.99 29.53
N LEU A 152 2.93 15.54 30.77
CA LEU A 152 2.46 16.41 31.87
C LEU A 152 3.51 17.43 32.33
N PHE A 153 4.81 17.12 32.19
CA PHE A 153 5.92 17.92 32.72
C PHE A 153 6.98 18.28 31.66
N ARG A 154 6.68 18.06 30.38
CA ARG A 154 7.55 18.39 29.24
C ARG A 154 6.69 18.98 28.11
N ALA A 155 7.30 19.75 27.22
CA ALA A 155 6.60 20.26 26.04
C ALA A 155 6.07 19.11 25.19
N THR A 156 4.88 19.29 24.61
CA THR A 156 4.29 18.39 23.61
C THR A 156 5.21 18.29 22.40
N GLU A 157 5.60 17.07 22.04
CA GLU A 157 6.53 16.83 20.93
C GLU A 157 5.76 16.45 19.67
N LEU A 158 5.96 17.15 18.57
CA LEU A 158 5.38 16.78 17.27
C LEU A 158 6.06 15.50 16.76
N ILE A 159 5.26 14.47 16.53
CA ILE A 159 5.71 13.16 16.01
C ILE A 159 5.62 13.13 14.49
N ALA A 160 4.49 13.52 13.90
CA ALA A 160 4.25 13.46 12.46
C ALA A 160 3.26 14.52 11.98
N THR A 161 3.36 14.90 10.71
CA THR A 161 2.37 15.71 9.98
C THR A 161 1.95 14.98 8.72
N LEU A 162 0.65 15.00 8.41
CA LEU A 162 0.03 14.44 7.22
C LEU A 162 -0.86 15.51 6.58
N THR A 163 -0.80 15.66 5.26
CA THR A 163 -1.63 16.63 4.53
C THR A 163 -2.40 15.91 3.42
N ILE A 164 -3.71 16.11 3.37
CA ILE A 164 -4.63 15.44 2.44
C ILE A 164 -5.41 16.50 1.65
N PRO A 165 -5.19 16.63 0.33
CA PRO A 165 -5.99 17.54 -0.50
C PRO A 165 -7.45 17.07 -0.63
N LEU A 166 -8.43 17.97 -0.47
CA LEU A 166 -9.85 17.62 -0.58
C LEU A 166 -10.22 17.13 -1.99
N LYS A 167 -9.60 17.67 -3.06
CA LYS A 167 -9.75 17.19 -4.45
C LYS A 167 -9.46 15.68 -4.61
N SER A 168 -8.67 15.08 -3.72
CA SER A 168 -8.32 13.65 -3.78
C SER A 168 -9.38 12.72 -3.15
N LEU A 169 -10.38 13.28 -2.47
CA LEU A 169 -11.43 12.53 -1.80
C LEU A 169 -12.63 12.32 -2.71
N PRO A 170 -13.24 11.12 -2.72
CA PRO A 170 -14.45 10.87 -3.49
C PRO A 170 -15.63 11.68 -2.92
N ASN A 171 -16.38 12.36 -3.79
CA ASN A 171 -17.54 13.15 -3.39
C ASN A 171 -18.71 12.23 -2.98
N MET A 172 -19.47 12.63 -1.96
CA MET A 172 -20.65 11.91 -1.44
C MET A 172 -20.36 10.46 -1.01
N GLN A 173 -19.13 10.14 -0.65
CA GLN A 173 -18.72 8.79 -0.25
C GLN A 173 -17.86 8.79 1.02
N LYS A 174 -18.00 7.72 1.81
CA LYS A 174 -17.15 7.45 2.96
C LYS A 174 -15.93 6.63 2.53
N ALA A 175 -14.74 7.21 2.69
CA ALA A 175 -13.48 6.54 2.40
C ALA A 175 -12.70 6.26 3.69
N THR A 176 -12.39 4.98 3.94
CA THR A 176 -11.46 4.60 5.02
C THR A 176 -10.11 4.24 4.42
N LYS A 177 -9.08 5.02 4.71
CA LYS A 177 -7.76 4.89 4.11
C LYS A 177 -6.66 4.85 5.17
N LYS A 178 -5.60 4.11 4.85
CA LYS A 178 -4.37 4.01 5.62
C LYS A 178 -3.32 4.91 4.99
N TYR A 179 -2.84 5.89 5.73
CA TYR A 179 -1.88 6.88 5.28
C TYR A 179 -0.51 6.60 5.92
N PRO A 180 0.56 6.37 5.14
CA PRO A 180 1.89 6.21 5.70
C PRO A 180 2.35 7.51 6.36
N LEU A 181 2.99 7.40 7.53
CA LEU A 181 3.54 8.52 8.28
C LEU A 181 5.06 8.59 8.11
N ALA A 182 5.57 9.79 7.81
CA ALA A 182 7.00 10.04 7.75
C ALA A 182 7.55 10.37 9.15
N LEU A 183 7.99 9.36 9.90
CA LEU A 183 8.50 9.50 11.28
C LEU A 183 10.02 9.72 11.39
N GLY A 184 10.70 9.99 10.28
CA GLY A 184 12.17 10.03 10.24
C GLY A 184 12.80 8.71 10.70
N SER A 185 13.91 8.76 11.44
CA SER A 185 14.67 7.58 11.92
C SER A 185 14.02 6.84 13.10
N ARG A 186 12.76 7.14 13.45
CA ARG A 186 12.12 6.67 14.70
C ARG A 186 11.39 5.33 14.56
N SER A 187 10.82 5.00 13.40
CA SER A 187 10.17 3.71 13.18
C SER A 187 9.78 3.50 11.70
N ALA A 188 10.11 2.32 11.16
CA ALA A 188 9.69 1.90 9.82
C ALA A 188 8.23 1.40 9.84
N GLY A 189 7.47 1.70 8.77
CA GLY A 189 6.11 1.17 8.58
C GLY A 189 5.05 1.75 9.51
N ALA A 190 5.14 3.04 9.84
CA ALA A 190 4.10 3.71 10.61
C ALA A 190 2.97 4.21 9.72
N VAL A 191 1.73 4.01 10.19
CA VAL A 191 0.53 4.26 9.40
C VAL A 191 -0.54 4.90 10.27
N LEU A 192 -1.20 5.94 9.78
CA LEU A 192 -2.40 6.53 10.35
C LEU A 192 -3.63 6.06 9.56
N THR A 193 -4.62 5.51 10.25
CA THR A 193 -5.89 5.08 9.65
C THR A 193 -6.95 6.13 9.92
N LEU A 194 -7.55 6.66 8.84
CA LEU A 194 -8.57 7.70 8.88
C LEU A 194 -9.80 7.27 8.11
N SER A 195 -10.98 7.73 8.56
CA SER A 195 -12.20 7.72 7.77
C SER A 195 -12.56 9.15 7.39
N LEU A 196 -12.72 9.41 6.10
CA LEU A 196 -12.97 10.73 5.53
C LEU A 196 -14.26 10.68 4.71
N GLU A 197 -15.13 11.66 4.91
CA GLU A 197 -16.35 11.85 4.12
C GLU A 197 -16.33 13.28 3.59
N TYR A 198 -16.30 13.44 2.27
CA TYR A 198 -16.36 14.75 1.62
C TYR A 198 -17.71 14.89 0.91
N VAL A 199 -18.48 15.90 1.32
CA VAL A 199 -19.85 16.13 0.87
C VAL A 199 -19.92 17.48 0.20
N ASN A 200 -19.94 17.48 -1.13
CA ASN A 200 -20.19 18.65 -1.97
C ASN A 200 -21.46 18.42 -2.81
N LYS A 201 -22.57 19.01 -2.35
CA LYS A 201 -23.89 18.86 -2.96
C LYS A 201 -23.98 19.52 -4.34
N GLN A 202 -23.32 20.66 -4.54
CA GLN A 202 -23.30 21.37 -5.82
C GLN A 202 -22.61 20.53 -6.89
N LYS A 203 -21.43 20.00 -6.58
CA LYS A 203 -20.70 19.12 -7.47
C LYS A 203 -21.48 17.84 -7.80
N ALA A 204 -22.20 17.27 -6.83
CA ALA A 204 -23.04 16.10 -7.07
C ALA A 204 -24.23 16.41 -8.01
N TYR A 205 -24.81 17.60 -7.90
CA TYR A 205 -25.88 18.06 -8.80
C TYR A 205 -25.37 18.33 -10.23
N GLU A 206 -24.17 18.90 -10.37
CA GLU A 206 -23.50 19.09 -11.67
C GLU A 206 -23.17 17.75 -12.35
N GLU A 207 -22.61 16.80 -11.61
CA GLU A 207 -22.31 15.44 -12.08
C GLU A 207 -23.60 14.68 -12.49
N GLU A 208 -24.72 14.92 -11.80
CA GLU A 208 -26.02 14.34 -12.15
C GLU A 208 -26.66 15.04 -13.37
N GLN A 209 -26.52 16.36 -13.54
CA GLN A 209 -26.93 17.05 -14.76
C GLN A 209 -26.14 16.58 -15.99
N GLU A 210 -24.83 16.35 -15.85
CA GLU A 210 -24.01 15.79 -16.92
C GLU A 210 -24.42 14.35 -17.25
N ARG A 211 -24.72 13.53 -16.23
CA ARG A 211 -25.32 12.19 -16.43
C ARG A 211 -26.71 12.24 -17.04
N GLY A 212 -27.53 13.24 -16.69
CA GLY A 212 -28.86 13.46 -17.24
C GLY A 212 -28.80 13.87 -18.70
N ARG A 213 -27.83 14.71 -19.10
CA ARG A 213 -27.58 15.04 -20.51
C ARG A 213 -27.09 13.84 -21.33
N LEU A 214 -26.21 13.01 -20.77
CA LEU A 214 -25.81 11.73 -21.38
C LEU A 214 -26.92 10.67 -21.36
N GLY A 215 -27.87 10.81 -20.43
CA GLY A 215 -29.05 9.97 -20.31
C GLY A 215 -30.14 10.32 -21.33
N ASP A 216 -30.36 11.60 -21.63
CA ASP A 216 -31.33 12.04 -22.64
C ASP A 216 -30.90 11.64 -24.07
N ASP A 217 -29.60 11.56 -24.36
CA ASP A 217 -29.09 11.03 -25.63
C ASP A 217 -29.29 9.49 -25.75
N LEU A 218 -29.50 8.78 -24.64
CA LEU A 218 -29.81 7.35 -24.62
C LEU A 218 -31.32 7.07 -24.51
N ASN A 219 -32.10 8.00 -23.95
CA ASN A 219 -33.54 7.83 -23.74
C ASN A 219 -34.38 8.19 -24.97
N SER A 220 -33.79 8.86 -25.97
CA SER A 220 -34.42 9.03 -27.29
C SER A 220 -34.35 7.76 -28.17
N ASN A 221 -33.65 6.70 -27.74
CA ASN A 221 -33.49 5.44 -28.49
C ASN A 221 -34.12 4.22 -27.80
N GLY A 222 -34.89 4.40 -26.73
CA GLY A 222 -35.64 3.33 -26.04
C GLY A 222 -36.89 2.82 -26.77
N MET A 223 -37.05 3.16 -28.05
CA MET A 223 -38.08 2.61 -28.95
C MET A 223 -37.45 2.23 -30.29
N MET A 224 -36.41 1.39 -30.26
CA MET A 224 -35.92 0.69 -31.45
C MET A 224 -36.39 -0.76 -31.37
N ASN A 225 -36.99 -1.26 -32.46
CA ASN A 225 -37.65 -2.56 -32.51
C ASN A 225 -36.65 -3.69 -32.19
N GLU A 226 -37.08 -4.81 -31.60
CA GLU A 226 -36.24 -6.03 -31.40
C GLU A 226 -35.51 -6.49 -32.67
N ARG A 227 -36.04 -6.11 -33.84
CA ARG A 227 -35.42 -6.30 -35.16
C ARG A 227 -34.15 -5.46 -35.35
N ASP A 228 -34.12 -4.23 -34.84
CA ASP A 228 -32.98 -3.31 -34.92
C ASP A 228 -31.86 -3.74 -33.97
N GLU A 229 -32.19 -4.33 -32.81
CA GLU A 229 -31.19 -4.90 -31.90
C GLU A 229 -30.52 -6.15 -32.49
N MET A 230 -31.27 -7.05 -33.13
CA MET A 230 -30.73 -8.21 -33.85
C MET A 230 -29.84 -7.81 -35.03
N VAL A 231 -30.24 -6.79 -35.80
CA VAL A 231 -29.43 -6.24 -36.89
C VAL A 231 -28.13 -5.64 -36.36
N LYS A 232 -28.19 -4.92 -35.24
CA LYS A 232 -27.02 -4.35 -34.56
C LYS A 232 -26.07 -5.44 -34.05
N ILE A 233 -26.61 -6.51 -33.45
CA ILE A 233 -25.83 -7.65 -32.98
C ILE A 233 -25.11 -8.36 -34.14
N LYS A 234 -25.78 -8.58 -35.26
CA LYS A 234 -25.17 -9.16 -36.47
C LYS A 234 -24.08 -8.26 -37.06
N ALA A 235 -24.32 -6.95 -37.12
CA ALA A 235 -23.34 -5.99 -37.59
C ALA A 235 -22.10 -5.92 -36.68
N GLU A 236 -22.29 -5.95 -35.36
CA GLU A 236 -21.20 -5.98 -34.38
C GLU A 236 -20.38 -7.28 -34.47
N ALA A 237 -21.02 -8.44 -34.65
CA ALA A 237 -20.35 -9.71 -34.86
C ALA A 237 -19.54 -9.75 -36.17
N GLN A 238 -20.08 -9.14 -37.24
CA GLN A 238 -19.40 -9.01 -38.53
C GLN A 238 -18.13 -8.17 -38.44
N MET A 239 -18.23 -6.98 -37.84
CA MET A 239 -17.06 -6.10 -37.65
C MET A 239 -15.97 -6.78 -36.82
N ALA A 240 -16.32 -7.53 -35.78
CA ALA A 240 -15.35 -8.24 -34.95
C ALA A 240 -14.63 -9.38 -35.70
N ALA A 241 -15.32 -10.06 -36.62
CA ALA A 241 -14.71 -11.06 -37.48
C ALA A 241 -13.76 -10.42 -38.50
N ASP A 242 -14.15 -9.30 -39.11
CA ASP A 242 -13.34 -8.57 -40.10
C ASP A 242 -12.09 -7.92 -39.47
N GLU A 243 -12.19 -7.43 -38.23
CA GLU A 243 -11.04 -6.91 -37.48
C GLU A 243 -10.03 -8.02 -37.13
N ALA A 244 -10.52 -9.21 -36.77
CA ALA A 244 -9.68 -10.35 -36.46
C ALA A 244 -8.96 -10.93 -37.69
N THR A 245 -9.59 -10.93 -38.86
CA THR A 245 -8.95 -11.34 -40.12
C THR A 245 -7.86 -10.36 -40.53
N HIS A 246 -8.11 -9.05 -40.41
CA HIS A 246 -7.11 -8.03 -40.70
C HIS A 246 -5.89 -8.13 -39.75
N HIS A 247 -6.11 -8.41 -38.47
CA HIS A 247 -5.02 -8.64 -37.52
C HIS A 247 -4.22 -9.91 -37.85
N ALA A 248 -4.89 -11.01 -38.20
CA ALA A 248 -4.21 -12.23 -38.61
C ALA A 248 -3.37 -12.01 -39.88
N ALA A 249 -3.86 -11.22 -40.84
CA ALA A 249 -3.13 -10.87 -42.06
C ALA A 249 -1.85 -10.06 -41.75
N ARG A 250 -1.93 -9.02 -40.90
CA ARG A 250 -0.76 -8.24 -40.47
C ARG A 250 0.30 -9.11 -39.78
N ALA A 251 -0.12 -9.97 -38.84
CA ALA A 251 0.79 -10.86 -38.13
C ALA A 251 1.48 -11.86 -39.08
N GLN A 252 0.80 -12.31 -40.14
CA GLN A 252 1.40 -13.15 -41.17
C GLN A 252 2.41 -12.39 -42.04
N GLU A 253 2.11 -11.15 -42.42
CA GLU A 253 3.02 -10.30 -43.19
C GLU A 253 4.30 -9.98 -42.38
N GLU A 254 4.16 -9.66 -41.10
CA GLU A 254 5.30 -9.43 -40.19
C GLU A 254 6.16 -10.70 -40.03
N ALA A 255 5.55 -11.87 -39.87
CA ALA A 255 6.26 -13.14 -39.82
C ALA A 255 6.99 -13.44 -41.15
N HIS A 256 6.38 -13.11 -42.29
CA HIS A 256 7.01 -13.28 -43.61
C HIS A 256 8.22 -12.34 -43.79
N MET A 257 8.08 -11.08 -43.40
CA MET A 257 9.18 -10.09 -43.43
C MET A 257 10.37 -10.52 -42.56
N LEU A 258 10.11 -11.01 -41.35
CA LEU A 258 11.17 -11.47 -40.45
C LEU A 258 11.83 -12.77 -40.92
N LEU A 259 11.09 -13.66 -41.55
CA LEU A 259 11.67 -14.85 -42.20
C LEU A 259 12.59 -14.46 -43.36
N GLU A 260 12.22 -13.44 -44.14
CA GLU A 260 13.05 -12.94 -45.23
C GLU A 260 14.33 -12.25 -44.72
N GLN A 261 14.23 -11.48 -43.65
CA GLN A 261 15.40 -10.90 -42.96
C GLN A 261 16.31 -11.98 -42.36
N SER A 262 15.73 -13.02 -41.73
CA SER A 262 16.47 -14.17 -41.21
C SER A 262 17.21 -14.90 -42.34
N ARG A 263 16.56 -15.06 -43.51
CA ARG A 263 17.18 -15.66 -44.71
C ARG A 263 18.35 -14.82 -45.22
N GLN A 264 18.20 -13.50 -45.31
CA GLN A 264 19.26 -12.60 -45.75
C GLN A 264 20.45 -12.61 -44.78
N LYS A 265 20.20 -12.65 -43.47
CA LYS A 265 21.27 -12.75 -42.45
C LYS A 265 21.97 -14.11 -42.47
N ALA A 266 21.24 -15.19 -42.71
CA ALA A 266 21.82 -16.53 -42.89
C ALA A 266 22.67 -16.61 -44.17
N GLU A 267 22.24 -15.96 -45.26
CA GLU A 267 23.00 -15.88 -46.51
C GLU A 267 24.27 -15.03 -46.34
N ALA A 268 24.20 -13.92 -45.61
CA ALA A 268 25.35 -13.10 -45.23
C ALA A 268 26.34 -13.86 -44.31
N ALA A 269 25.85 -14.68 -43.39
CA ALA A 269 26.70 -15.55 -42.58
C ALA A 269 27.40 -16.62 -43.43
N MET A 270 26.71 -17.17 -44.44
CA MET A 270 27.28 -18.14 -45.38
C MET A 270 28.27 -17.49 -46.36
N SER A 271 28.08 -16.23 -46.75
CA SER A 271 29.05 -15.48 -47.56
C SER A 271 30.29 -15.11 -46.74
N ALA A 272 30.12 -14.64 -45.50
CA ALA A 272 31.22 -14.38 -44.57
C ALA A 272 32.03 -15.67 -44.28
N ALA A 273 31.35 -16.81 -44.13
CA ALA A 273 31.99 -18.12 -43.97
C ALA A 273 32.79 -18.57 -45.21
N ARG A 274 32.41 -18.11 -46.42
CA ARG A 274 33.18 -18.35 -47.65
C ARG A 274 34.38 -17.42 -47.79
N GLU A 275 34.29 -16.19 -47.28
CA GLU A 275 35.41 -15.23 -47.25
C GLU A 275 36.48 -15.60 -46.18
N GLU A 276 36.11 -16.39 -45.17
CA GLU A 276 36.99 -16.85 -44.09
C GLU A 276 38.03 -17.93 -44.48
N GLN A 277 38.24 -18.21 -45.77
CA GLN A 277 39.51 -18.81 -46.21
C GLN A 277 40.70 -17.84 -46.07
N ARG A 278 40.48 -16.56 -45.72
CA ARG A 278 41.55 -15.56 -45.53
C ARG A 278 41.64 -14.84 -44.19
N GLU A 279 40.56 -14.66 -43.40
CA GLU A 279 40.65 -13.89 -42.15
C GLU A 279 39.78 -14.45 -41.00
N GLY A 280 40.38 -15.26 -40.12
CA GLY A 280 40.08 -15.41 -38.68
C GLY A 280 38.66 -15.77 -38.18
N LYS A 281 38.55 -17.00 -37.60
CA LYS A 281 37.40 -17.70 -36.96
C LYS A 281 36.35 -16.88 -36.16
N ALA A 282 36.68 -15.68 -35.68
CA ALA A 282 35.83 -14.90 -34.78
C ALA A 282 34.70 -14.15 -35.51
N ALA A 283 34.90 -13.79 -36.78
CA ALA A 283 33.89 -13.08 -37.57
C ALA A 283 32.73 -14.01 -37.96
N VAL A 284 33.03 -15.25 -38.32
CA VAL A 284 32.01 -16.26 -38.66
C VAL A 284 31.24 -16.72 -37.43
N GLU A 285 31.88 -16.88 -36.27
CA GLU A 285 31.18 -17.23 -35.03
C GLU A 285 30.16 -16.15 -34.63
N LYS A 286 30.54 -14.87 -34.77
CA LYS A 286 29.63 -13.74 -34.51
C LYS A 286 28.46 -13.68 -35.51
N ALA A 287 28.73 -13.87 -36.80
CA ALA A 287 27.70 -13.87 -37.85
C ALA A 287 26.73 -15.06 -37.70
N MET A 288 27.24 -16.25 -37.34
CA MET A 288 26.43 -17.43 -37.06
C MET A 288 25.56 -17.25 -35.80
N ALA A 289 26.10 -16.63 -34.75
CA ALA A 289 25.33 -16.32 -33.53
C ALA A 289 24.24 -15.25 -33.76
N GLU A 290 24.44 -14.32 -34.70
CA GLU A 290 23.42 -13.34 -35.09
C GLU A 290 22.34 -13.97 -35.97
N ALA A 291 22.71 -14.84 -36.92
CA ALA A 291 21.76 -15.60 -37.73
C ALA A 291 20.90 -16.55 -36.89
N ALA A 292 21.48 -17.17 -35.84
CA ALA A 292 20.74 -18.04 -34.92
C ALA A 292 19.67 -17.27 -34.13
N ARG A 293 20.00 -16.07 -33.62
CA ARG A 293 19.05 -15.21 -32.90
C ARG A 293 17.93 -14.70 -33.81
N ALA A 294 18.27 -14.27 -35.03
CA ALA A 294 17.28 -13.84 -36.01
C ALA A 294 16.33 -14.98 -36.44
N LYS A 295 16.81 -16.23 -36.45
CA LYS A 295 15.97 -17.41 -36.70
C LYS A 295 15.01 -17.70 -35.55
N GLU A 296 15.49 -17.61 -34.30
CA GLU A 296 14.66 -17.81 -33.11
C GLU A 296 13.53 -16.76 -33.02
N GLU A 297 13.83 -15.51 -33.34
CA GLU A 297 12.85 -14.42 -33.40
C GLU A 297 11.80 -14.64 -34.50
N ALA A 298 12.22 -15.10 -35.69
CA ALA A 298 11.31 -15.44 -36.78
C ALA A 298 10.40 -16.64 -36.45
N GLU A 299 10.92 -17.68 -35.77
CA GLU A 299 10.13 -18.83 -35.32
C GLU A 299 9.09 -18.44 -34.26
N LYS A 300 9.44 -17.52 -33.35
CA LYS A 300 8.52 -16.99 -32.35
C LYS A 300 7.37 -16.20 -32.99
N GLN A 301 7.68 -15.34 -33.95
CA GLN A 301 6.68 -14.54 -34.66
C GLN A 301 5.79 -15.39 -35.58
N LEU A 302 6.33 -16.45 -36.18
CA LEU A 302 5.53 -17.44 -36.92
C LEU A 302 4.53 -18.18 -36.01
N ALA A 303 4.94 -18.52 -34.78
CA ALA A 303 4.06 -19.17 -33.81
C ALA A 303 2.94 -18.22 -33.34
N GLU A 304 3.23 -16.92 -33.22
CA GLU A 304 2.26 -15.89 -32.90
C GLU A 304 1.26 -15.66 -34.04
N ALA A 305 1.74 -15.58 -35.29
CA ALA A 305 0.89 -15.48 -36.47
C ALA A 305 -0.06 -16.69 -36.61
N ARG A 306 0.40 -17.92 -36.31
CA ARG A 306 -0.45 -19.12 -36.30
C ARG A 306 -1.55 -19.05 -35.25
N ARG A 307 -1.23 -18.58 -34.03
CA ARG A 307 -2.24 -18.39 -32.98
C ARG A 307 -3.27 -17.34 -33.39
N ALA A 308 -2.83 -16.22 -33.97
CA ALA A 308 -3.72 -15.17 -34.46
C ALA A 308 -4.67 -15.68 -35.57
N GLN A 309 -4.18 -16.53 -36.48
CA GLN A 309 -5.01 -17.18 -37.50
C GLN A 309 -6.03 -18.16 -36.91
N GLU A 310 -5.63 -19.03 -35.99
CA GLU A 310 -6.54 -19.97 -35.33
C GLU A 310 -7.64 -19.24 -34.54
N GLU A 311 -7.32 -18.11 -33.93
CA GLU A 311 -8.31 -17.26 -33.26
C GLU A 311 -9.24 -16.56 -34.24
N ALA A 312 -8.73 -16.01 -35.34
CA ALA A 312 -9.56 -15.41 -36.38
C ALA A 312 -10.55 -16.43 -36.97
N GLN A 313 -10.11 -17.67 -37.21
CA GLN A 313 -10.99 -18.74 -37.70
C GLN A 313 -12.14 -19.05 -36.73
N LYS A 314 -11.86 -19.09 -35.42
CA LYS A 314 -12.90 -19.31 -34.39
C LYS A 314 -13.92 -18.16 -34.35
N LEU A 315 -13.48 -16.92 -34.57
CA LEU A 315 -14.33 -15.74 -34.59
C LEU A 315 -15.21 -15.69 -35.85
N ILE A 316 -14.67 -16.09 -37.01
CA ILE A 316 -15.44 -16.23 -38.25
C ILE A 316 -16.51 -17.32 -38.11
N GLU A 317 -16.17 -18.47 -37.51
CA GLU A 317 -17.13 -19.55 -37.29
C GLU A 317 -18.25 -19.14 -36.31
N ALA A 318 -17.90 -18.40 -35.25
CA ALA A 318 -18.89 -17.84 -34.32
C ALA A 318 -19.82 -16.83 -34.99
N ASN A 319 -19.27 -15.90 -35.79
CA ASN A 319 -20.07 -14.95 -36.56
C ASN A 319 -21.00 -15.65 -37.56
N ARG A 320 -20.53 -16.70 -38.23
CA ARG A 320 -21.36 -17.53 -39.12
C ARG A 320 -22.56 -18.12 -38.39
N ARG A 321 -22.40 -18.61 -37.15
CA ARG A 321 -23.52 -19.13 -36.34
C ARG A 321 -24.52 -18.04 -35.93
N ILE A 322 -24.05 -16.82 -35.69
CA ILE A 322 -24.90 -15.65 -35.37
C ILE A 322 -25.65 -15.15 -36.61
N GLN A 323 -25.04 -15.24 -37.79
CA GLN A 323 -25.69 -14.91 -39.07
C GLN A 323 -26.80 -15.92 -39.42
N GLU A 324 -26.54 -17.21 -39.20
CA GLU A 324 -27.45 -18.33 -39.49
C GLU A 324 -28.68 -18.42 -38.56
N SER A 325 -28.74 -17.65 -37.45
CA SER A 325 -29.81 -17.75 -36.44
C SER A 325 -31.14 -17.06 -36.79
N ASP A 326 -31.43 -16.75 -38.06
CA ASP A 326 -32.73 -16.19 -38.47
C ASP A 326 -33.76 -17.28 -38.79
N VAL A 327 -34.79 -17.40 -37.95
CA VAL A 327 -36.07 -18.00 -38.36
C VAL A 327 -37.21 -17.20 -37.74
N GLN A 328 -37.92 -16.41 -38.53
CA GLN A 328 -39.34 -16.15 -38.26
C GLN A 328 -40.10 -15.88 -39.56
N SER A 329 -40.78 -16.94 -40.02
CA SER A 329 -41.95 -16.82 -40.88
C SER A 329 -43.07 -16.06 -40.15
N PRO A 330 -43.97 -15.36 -40.87
CA PRO A 330 -45.11 -14.69 -40.25
C PRO A 330 -46.01 -15.73 -39.56
N SER A 331 -46.12 -15.65 -38.24
CA SER A 331 -46.94 -16.55 -37.44
C SER A 331 -48.17 -15.81 -36.92
N ILE A 332 -49.29 -16.52 -36.86
CA ILE A 332 -50.61 -16.12 -36.33
C ILE A 332 -50.54 -15.48 -34.92
N PHE A 333 -49.42 -15.65 -34.23
CA PHE A 333 -49.18 -15.13 -32.89
C PHE A 333 -48.53 -13.73 -32.82
N SER A 334 -48.31 -13.06 -33.96
CA SER A 334 -47.64 -11.76 -34.00
C SER A 334 -48.40 -10.67 -33.22
N ALA A 335 -49.74 -10.67 -33.28
CA ALA A 335 -50.57 -9.69 -32.59
C ALA A 335 -50.48 -9.83 -31.06
N TYR A 336 -50.45 -11.05 -30.53
CA TYR A 336 -50.31 -11.28 -29.09
C TYR A 336 -48.92 -10.97 -28.57
N ARG A 337 -47.88 -11.13 -29.40
CA ARG A 337 -46.51 -10.75 -29.04
C ARG A 337 -46.37 -9.23 -28.85
N VAL A 338 -47.00 -8.43 -29.71
CA VAL A 338 -47.05 -6.97 -29.56
C VAL A 338 -47.72 -6.59 -28.23
N MET A 339 -48.77 -7.30 -27.82
CA MET A 339 -49.45 -7.02 -26.55
C MET A 339 -48.58 -7.31 -25.31
N VAL A 340 -47.75 -8.36 -25.37
CA VAL A 340 -46.75 -8.63 -24.32
C VAL A 340 -45.67 -7.55 -24.30
N GLN A 341 -45.22 -7.08 -25.48
CA GLN A 341 -44.22 -6.01 -25.61
C GLN A 341 -44.74 -4.65 -25.13
N ASP A 342 -46.04 -4.37 -25.31
CA ASP A 342 -46.71 -3.17 -24.79
C ASP A 342 -46.93 -3.21 -23.27
N GLY A 343 -46.41 -4.23 -22.57
CA GLY A 343 -46.41 -4.33 -21.11
C GLY A 343 -47.71 -4.86 -20.50
N GLN A 344 -48.57 -5.49 -21.29
CA GLN A 344 -49.76 -6.16 -20.75
C GLN A 344 -49.37 -7.42 -19.97
N SER A 345 -50.14 -7.74 -18.93
CA SER A 345 -49.83 -8.91 -18.11
C SER A 345 -50.00 -10.20 -18.92
N ASN A 346 -49.15 -11.20 -18.65
CA ASN A 346 -49.23 -12.50 -19.32
C ASN A 346 -50.61 -13.16 -19.16
N ASP A 347 -51.29 -12.90 -18.04
CA ASP A 347 -52.64 -13.40 -17.78
C ASP A 347 -53.70 -12.72 -18.68
N ASP A 348 -53.55 -11.42 -18.96
CA ASP A 348 -54.44 -10.69 -19.88
C ASP A 348 -54.26 -11.14 -21.33
N VAL A 349 -53.02 -11.35 -21.75
CA VAL A 349 -52.71 -11.86 -23.09
C VAL A 349 -53.19 -13.31 -23.24
N LYS A 350 -52.98 -14.15 -22.22
CA LYS A 350 -53.51 -15.53 -22.19
C LYS A 350 -55.03 -15.54 -22.33
N LYS A 351 -55.73 -14.68 -21.58
CA LYS A 351 -57.18 -14.56 -21.65
C LYS A 351 -57.65 -14.13 -23.05
N LYS A 352 -56.96 -13.18 -23.68
CA LYS A 352 -57.30 -12.73 -25.03
C LYS A 352 -57.06 -13.81 -26.09
N MET A 353 -55.98 -14.58 -25.97
CA MET A 353 -55.74 -15.73 -26.86
C MET A 353 -56.85 -16.79 -26.73
N GLN A 354 -57.37 -17.01 -25.51
CA GLN A 354 -58.52 -17.90 -25.28
C GLN A 354 -59.82 -17.32 -25.88
N GLU A 355 -60.05 -16.02 -25.75
CA GLU A 355 -61.20 -15.32 -26.34
C GLU A 355 -61.16 -15.38 -27.88
N ASP A 356 -59.97 -15.28 -28.47
CA ASP A 356 -59.74 -15.39 -29.91
C ASP A 356 -59.71 -16.86 -30.41
N GLY A 357 -60.02 -17.83 -29.53
CA GLY A 357 -60.25 -19.23 -29.87
C GLY A 357 -58.98 -20.07 -30.04
N ILE A 358 -57.83 -19.60 -29.54
CA ILE A 358 -56.57 -20.35 -29.55
C ILE A 358 -56.62 -21.40 -28.44
N ASP A 359 -56.22 -22.63 -28.77
CA ASP A 359 -56.24 -23.71 -27.80
C ASP A 359 -55.19 -23.53 -26.69
N GLU A 360 -55.43 -24.17 -25.54
CA GLU A 360 -54.59 -23.98 -24.36
C GLU A 360 -53.17 -24.55 -24.55
N VAL A 361 -52.99 -25.47 -25.52
CA VAL A 361 -51.70 -26.08 -25.85
C VAL A 361 -50.85 -25.11 -26.67
N ASP A 362 -51.45 -24.42 -27.64
CA ASP A 362 -50.82 -23.40 -28.48
C ASP A 362 -50.53 -22.13 -27.70
N ILE A 363 -51.39 -21.76 -26.74
CA ILE A 363 -51.12 -20.68 -25.78
C ILE A 363 -49.90 -21.01 -24.93
N GLN A 364 -49.82 -22.23 -24.40
CA GLN A 364 -48.67 -22.65 -23.61
C GLN A 364 -47.40 -22.67 -24.47
N ALA A 365 -47.46 -23.20 -25.69
CA ALA A 365 -46.35 -23.20 -26.64
C ALA A 365 -45.90 -21.79 -27.06
N PHE A 366 -46.81 -20.83 -27.13
CA PHE A 366 -46.50 -19.41 -27.41
C PHE A 366 -45.68 -18.78 -26.29
N PHE A 367 -46.10 -18.94 -25.02
CA PHE A 367 -45.35 -18.41 -23.87
C PHE A 367 -44.03 -19.16 -23.63
N ASP A 368 -44.00 -20.47 -23.86
CA ASP A 368 -42.76 -21.26 -23.83
C ASP A 368 -41.81 -20.83 -24.97
N GLY A 369 -42.37 -20.46 -26.12
CA GLY A 369 -41.65 -19.86 -27.25
C GLY A 369 -41.02 -18.51 -26.91
N ILE A 370 -41.75 -17.60 -26.26
CA ILE A 370 -41.21 -16.30 -25.82
C ILE A 370 -40.06 -16.48 -24.82
N ASN A 371 -40.21 -17.36 -23.82
CA ASN A 371 -39.16 -17.66 -22.86
C ASN A 371 -37.92 -18.33 -23.51
N SER A 372 -38.14 -19.17 -24.52
CA SER A 372 -37.08 -19.80 -25.35
C SER A 372 -36.34 -18.80 -26.24
N TYR A 373 -37.03 -17.78 -26.74
CA TYR A 373 -36.41 -16.67 -27.50
C TYR A 373 -35.58 -15.77 -26.59
N ASP A 374 -36.05 -15.44 -25.38
CA ASP A 374 -35.25 -14.71 -24.38
C ASP A 374 -33.99 -15.47 -23.97
N GLU A 375 -34.09 -16.79 -23.86
CA GLU A 375 -32.95 -17.65 -23.57
C GLU A 375 -31.94 -17.67 -24.75
N LYS A 376 -32.42 -17.72 -25.99
CA LYS A 376 -31.58 -17.59 -27.20
C LYS A 376 -30.95 -16.20 -27.34
N ILE A 377 -31.68 -15.13 -27.02
CA ILE A 377 -31.13 -13.77 -27.01
C ILE A 377 -30.07 -13.66 -25.91
N ARG A 378 -30.27 -14.24 -24.73
CA ARG A 378 -29.24 -14.30 -23.67
C ARG A 378 -28.01 -15.10 -24.06
N THR A 379 -28.17 -16.25 -24.74
CA THR A 379 -27.00 -17.02 -25.19
C THR A 379 -26.22 -16.29 -26.27
N LEU A 380 -26.90 -15.65 -27.23
CA LEU A 380 -26.28 -14.79 -28.24
C LEU A 380 -25.61 -13.56 -27.61
N GLN A 381 -26.25 -12.91 -26.64
CA GLN A 381 -25.66 -11.80 -25.89
C GLN A 381 -24.43 -12.24 -25.07
N ALA A 382 -24.44 -13.44 -24.49
CA ALA A 382 -23.30 -13.99 -23.76
C ALA A 382 -22.12 -14.35 -24.70
N GLU A 383 -22.41 -14.84 -25.91
CA GLU A 383 -21.38 -15.05 -26.94
C GLU A 383 -20.79 -13.72 -27.41
N VAL A 384 -21.60 -12.69 -27.64
CA VAL A 384 -21.13 -11.33 -27.99
C VAL A 384 -20.34 -10.68 -26.84
N GLU A 385 -20.72 -10.89 -25.58
CA GLU A 385 -19.94 -10.46 -24.41
C GLU A 385 -18.58 -11.14 -24.35
N LYS A 386 -18.51 -12.43 -24.69
CA LYS A 386 -17.26 -13.18 -24.78
C LYS A 386 -16.34 -12.61 -25.88
N LEU A 387 -16.93 -12.22 -27.02
CA LEU A 387 -16.24 -11.51 -28.11
C LEU A 387 -15.78 -10.09 -27.71
N LYS A 388 -16.58 -9.38 -26.91
CA LYS A 388 -16.20 -8.06 -26.35
C LYS A 388 -15.05 -8.17 -25.36
N ARG A 389 -15.01 -9.23 -24.55
CA ARG A 389 -13.92 -9.51 -23.61
C ARG A 389 -12.62 -9.86 -24.34
N SER A 390 -12.66 -10.66 -25.40
CA SER A 390 -11.46 -10.93 -26.22
C SER A 390 -10.96 -9.65 -26.93
N ARG A 391 -11.87 -8.78 -27.38
CA ARG A 391 -11.51 -7.44 -27.93
C ARG A 391 -10.87 -6.51 -26.89
N SER A 392 -11.39 -6.51 -25.66
CA SER A 392 -10.86 -5.70 -24.54
C SER A 392 -9.48 -6.15 -24.08
N ILE A 393 -9.20 -7.46 -24.14
CA ILE A 393 -7.87 -8.02 -23.86
C ILE A 393 -6.88 -7.61 -24.97
N ARG A 394 -7.29 -7.67 -26.25
CA ARG A 394 -6.45 -7.22 -27.39
C ARG A 394 -6.11 -5.73 -27.35
N GLN A 395 -7.05 -4.85 -26.98
CA GLN A 395 -6.77 -3.41 -26.78
C GLN A 395 -5.82 -3.09 -25.62
N ARG A 396 -5.50 -4.09 -24.79
CA ARG A 396 -4.56 -3.98 -23.68
C ARG A 396 -3.16 -4.52 -24.05
N GLU A 397 -3.07 -5.29 -25.13
CA GLU A 397 -1.83 -5.93 -25.62
C GLU A 397 -1.27 -5.25 -26.87
N GLU A 398 -2.08 -4.58 -27.71
CA GLU A 398 -1.56 -3.64 -28.71
C GLU A 398 -1.00 -2.38 -28.01
N PRO A 399 0.23 -1.93 -28.34
CA PRO A 399 0.70 -0.63 -27.89
C PRO A 399 -0.23 0.41 -28.51
N LYS A 400 -1.05 1.04 -27.67
CA LYS A 400 -1.91 2.15 -28.09
C LYS A 400 -0.99 3.18 -28.75
N ALA A 401 -1.48 3.95 -29.73
CA ALA A 401 -0.75 5.10 -30.29
C ALA A 401 -0.20 6.06 -29.19
N GLN A 402 -0.77 5.96 -27.98
CA GLN A 402 -0.32 6.55 -26.72
C GLN A 402 1.10 6.14 -26.26
N ASP A 403 1.55 4.90 -26.52
CA ASP A 403 2.88 4.39 -26.17
C ASP A 403 3.92 4.69 -27.26
N MET A 404 3.54 4.79 -28.53
CA MET A 404 4.45 5.27 -29.59
C MET A 404 4.83 6.75 -29.39
N LEU A 405 3.92 7.56 -28.87
CA LEU A 405 4.17 8.97 -28.52
C LEU A 405 4.97 9.16 -27.22
N ALA A 406 5.04 8.13 -26.37
CA ALA A 406 5.78 8.19 -25.10
C ALA A 406 7.29 7.91 -25.26
N ASN A 407 7.73 7.49 -26.45
CA ASN A 407 9.11 7.21 -26.80
C ASN A 407 9.78 8.34 -27.62
N LEU A 408 9.06 9.41 -27.94
CA LEU A 408 9.65 10.66 -28.42
C LEU A 408 10.02 11.52 -27.21
N ASP A 409 11.20 12.16 -27.25
CA ASP A 409 11.85 12.90 -26.15
C ASP A 409 11.10 14.22 -25.83
N ILE A 410 9.84 14.11 -25.37
CA ILE A 410 8.87 15.21 -25.30
C ILE A 410 8.35 15.38 -23.85
N SER A 411 8.31 16.63 -23.37
CA SER A 411 7.89 17.03 -22.01
C SER A 411 6.42 16.69 -21.70
N SER A 412 6.09 16.49 -20.42
CA SER A 412 4.72 16.20 -19.92
C SER A 412 3.68 17.22 -20.40
N ASP A 413 4.07 18.48 -20.56
CA ASP A 413 3.19 19.53 -21.07
C ASP A 413 3.04 19.49 -22.60
N GLN A 414 4.07 19.04 -23.33
CA GLN A 414 4.00 18.80 -24.77
C GLN A 414 3.13 17.57 -25.11
N VAL A 415 3.07 16.54 -24.26
CA VAL A 415 2.12 15.41 -24.41
C VAL A 415 0.67 15.84 -24.21
N LYS A 416 0.40 16.80 -23.30
CA LYS A 416 -0.94 17.39 -23.13
C LYS A 416 -1.31 18.27 -24.32
N LEU A 417 -0.35 19.00 -24.87
CA LEU A 417 -0.46 19.79 -26.09
C LEU A 417 -0.78 18.91 -27.30
N LEU A 418 -0.06 17.81 -27.48
CA LEU A 418 -0.33 16.82 -28.53
C LEU A 418 -1.71 16.15 -28.39
N ARG A 419 -2.20 15.92 -27.17
CA ARG A 419 -3.59 15.44 -26.95
C ARG A 419 -4.65 16.50 -27.27
N ARG A 420 -4.35 17.79 -27.06
CA ARG A 420 -5.22 18.89 -27.48
C ARG A 420 -5.20 19.04 -28.99
N LEU A 421 -4.04 18.87 -29.62
CA LEU A 421 -3.87 18.90 -31.07
C LEU A 421 -4.55 17.73 -31.77
N LEU A 422 -4.44 16.49 -31.29
CA LEU A 422 -5.19 15.35 -31.87
C LEU A 422 -6.72 15.54 -31.75
N LYS A 423 -7.18 16.22 -30.70
CA LYS A 423 -8.60 16.59 -30.56
C LYS A 423 -8.99 17.71 -31.52
N LEU A 424 -8.14 18.72 -31.68
CA LEU A 424 -8.34 19.82 -32.62
C LEU A 424 -8.24 19.33 -34.07
N GLU A 425 -7.31 18.46 -34.41
CA GLU A 425 -7.16 17.81 -35.71
C GLU A 425 -8.40 17.01 -36.06
N LYS A 426 -8.94 16.24 -35.11
CA LYS A 426 -10.19 15.52 -35.29
C LYS A 426 -11.39 16.46 -35.45
N GLN A 427 -11.38 17.60 -34.76
CA GLN A 427 -12.41 18.65 -34.91
C GLN A 427 -12.27 19.42 -36.24
N LEU A 428 -11.05 19.64 -36.73
CA LEU A 428 -10.74 20.32 -37.99
C LEU A 428 -11.02 19.41 -39.19
N GLN A 429 -10.71 18.12 -39.11
CA GLN A 429 -11.13 17.10 -40.08
C GLN A 429 -12.66 16.95 -40.12
N GLN A 430 -13.33 16.98 -38.96
CA GLN A 430 -14.80 17.01 -38.89
C GLN A 430 -15.39 18.31 -39.48
N ALA A 431 -14.65 19.41 -39.44
CA ALA A 431 -14.99 20.68 -40.10
C ALA A 431 -14.55 20.75 -41.58
N GLY A 432 -14.02 19.66 -42.15
CA GLY A 432 -13.61 19.60 -43.55
C GLY A 432 -12.28 20.30 -43.89
N ILE A 433 -11.48 20.68 -42.87
CA ILE A 433 -10.17 21.30 -43.02
C ILE A 433 -9.11 20.21 -42.79
N ALA A 434 -8.48 19.74 -43.87
CA ALA A 434 -7.38 18.78 -43.80
C ALA A 434 -6.17 19.41 -43.09
N VAL A 435 -5.74 18.82 -41.98
CA VAL A 435 -4.54 19.26 -41.26
C VAL A 435 -3.32 18.49 -41.78
N ALA A 436 -2.48 19.27 -42.45
CA ALA A 436 -1.03 19.19 -42.66
C ALA A 436 -0.41 17.93 -43.30
N ALA A 437 -0.05 18.09 -44.57
CA ALA A 437 1.16 17.51 -45.17
C ALA A 437 2.42 18.01 -44.45
N ASP A 438 3.50 17.22 -44.50
CA ASP A 438 4.84 17.54 -43.98
C ASP A 438 5.26 18.98 -44.35
N ILE A 439 5.33 19.87 -43.36
CA ILE A 439 5.84 21.23 -43.53
C ILE A 439 7.37 21.17 -43.36
N PRO A 440 8.18 21.55 -44.36
CA PRO A 440 9.63 21.59 -44.23
C PRO A 440 10.12 22.49 -43.09
N TYR A 441 11.19 22.10 -42.41
CA TYR A 441 11.75 22.81 -41.24
C TYR A 441 12.04 24.30 -41.52
N GLU A 442 12.64 24.62 -42.67
CA GLU A 442 12.96 25.99 -43.04
C GLU A 442 11.70 26.87 -43.19
N GLU A 443 10.63 26.32 -43.77
CA GLU A 443 9.35 27.03 -43.93
C GLU A 443 8.64 27.21 -42.59
N ALA A 444 8.66 26.18 -41.73
CA ALA A 444 8.12 26.28 -40.38
C ALA A 444 8.87 27.32 -39.55
N MET A 445 10.20 27.35 -39.62
CA MET A 445 11.03 28.33 -38.90
C MET A 445 10.81 29.76 -39.40
N ALA A 446 10.72 29.98 -40.71
CA ALA A 446 10.43 31.28 -41.27
C ALA A 446 9.04 31.79 -40.86
N LYS A 447 8.03 30.91 -40.87
CA LYS A 447 6.67 31.24 -40.41
C LYS A 447 6.60 31.53 -38.92
N VAL A 448 7.35 30.79 -38.10
CA VAL A 448 7.47 31.03 -36.66
C VAL A 448 8.04 32.43 -36.37
N GLN A 449 9.08 32.84 -37.11
CA GLN A 449 9.68 34.18 -36.97
C GLN A 449 8.74 35.28 -37.45
N GLU A 450 8.05 35.07 -38.57
CA GLU A 450 7.07 36.01 -39.13
C GLU A 450 5.89 36.24 -38.16
N ILE A 451 5.33 35.16 -37.62
CA ILE A 451 4.24 35.21 -36.64
C ILE A 451 4.71 35.86 -35.34
N SER A 452 5.89 35.50 -34.83
CA SER A 452 6.45 36.10 -33.62
C SER A 452 6.62 37.62 -33.75
N LYS A 453 7.13 38.09 -34.89
CA LYS A 453 7.26 39.52 -35.19
C LYS A 453 5.90 40.20 -35.24
N ARG A 454 4.91 39.59 -35.90
CA ARG A 454 3.55 40.14 -36.02
C ARG A 454 2.81 40.18 -34.68
N MET A 455 2.96 39.15 -33.84
CA MET A 455 2.41 39.17 -32.48
C MET A 455 3.08 40.24 -31.61
N GLN A 456 4.38 40.48 -31.79
CA GLN A 456 5.09 41.55 -31.07
C GLN A 456 4.63 42.95 -31.51
N GLU A 457 4.27 43.13 -32.78
CA GLU A 457 3.66 44.38 -33.30
C GLU A 457 2.25 44.62 -32.76
N ILE A 458 1.46 43.57 -32.56
CA ILE A 458 0.11 43.65 -31.96
C ILE A 458 0.21 43.83 -30.43
N GLY A 459 1.22 43.23 -29.79
CA GLY A 459 1.60 43.43 -28.40
C GLY A 459 1.00 42.41 -27.43
N SER A 460 -0.33 42.25 -27.38
CA SER A 460 -0.98 41.28 -26.46
C SER A 460 -2.38 40.89 -26.92
N ALA A 461 -2.93 39.80 -26.36
CA ALA A 461 -4.31 39.38 -26.63
C ALA A 461 -5.38 40.44 -26.25
N ASP A 462 -5.04 41.35 -25.33
CA ASP A 462 -5.94 42.39 -24.82
C ASP A 462 -5.68 43.77 -25.45
N VAL A 463 -5.30 43.84 -26.73
CA VAL A 463 -5.11 45.13 -27.42
C VAL A 463 -6.31 46.05 -27.23
N THR A 464 -6.02 47.32 -26.92
CA THR A 464 -6.99 48.41 -26.84
C THR A 464 -6.71 49.40 -27.98
N HIS A 465 -7.73 49.69 -28.79
CA HIS A 465 -7.63 50.60 -29.93
C HIS A 465 -8.79 51.61 -29.87
N PRO A 466 -8.60 52.89 -30.26
CA PRO A 466 -9.65 53.91 -30.20
C PRO A 466 -10.90 53.57 -31.03
N ASP A 467 -10.73 52.79 -32.09
CA ASP A 467 -11.81 52.25 -32.92
C ASP A 467 -12.11 50.79 -32.53
N LEU A 468 -13.34 50.56 -32.09
CA LEU A 468 -13.85 49.25 -31.64
C LEU A 468 -13.85 48.19 -32.75
N ALA A 469 -14.01 48.60 -34.01
CA ALA A 469 -13.99 47.66 -35.13
C ALA A 469 -12.57 47.13 -35.38
N ILE A 470 -11.57 48.03 -35.36
CA ILE A 470 -10.15 47.69 -35.50
C ILE A 470 -9.67 46.89 -34.29
N GLN A 471 -10.15 47.21 -33.08
CA GLN A 471 -9.85 46.44 -31.88
C GLN A 471 -10.31 44.98 -31.98
N LYS A 472 -11.53 44.75 -32.47
CA LYS A 472 -12.05 43.40 -32.70
C LYS A 472 -11.22 42.65 -33.74
N GLN A 473 -10.86 43.31 -34.84
CA GLN A 473 -10.01 42.73 -35.89
C GLN A 473 -8.61 42.35 -35.37
N LEU A 474 -7.95 43.20 -34.59
CA LEU A 474 -6.63 42.92 -34.03
C LEU A 474 -6.65 41.76 -33.02
N ARG A 475 -7.74 41.62 -32.25
CA ARG A 475 -7.92 40.47 -31.34
C ARG A 475 -8.17 39.17 -32.09
N GLU A 476 -8.97 39.22 -33.15
CA GLU A 476 -9.19 38.07 -34.04
C GLU A 476 -7.91 37.67 -34.79
N GLU A 477 -7.11 38.65 -35.24
CA GLU A 477 -5.80 38.45 -35.87
C GLU A 477 -4.81 37.83 -34.87
N TYR A 478 -4.72 38.36 -33.65
CA TYR A 478 -3.87 37.80 -32.60
C TYR A 478 -4.22 36.36 -32.25
N TYR A 479 -5.52 36.04 -32.12
CA TYR A 479 -5.98 34.69 -31.82
C TYR A 479 -5.67 33.70 -32.96
N ARG A 480 -5.78 34.13 -34.23
CA ARG A 480 -5.37 33.31 -35.38
C ARG A 480 -3.86 33.10 -35.42
N LEU A 481 -3.08 34.16 -35.16
CA LEU A 481 -1.63 34.07 -35.08
C LEU A 481 -1.20 33.13 -33.96
N GLU A 482 -1.89 33.10 -32.82
CA GLU A 482 -1.62 32.15 -31.73
C GLU A 482 -1.87 30.69 -32.16
N GLN A 483 -2.97 30.41 -32.88
CA GLN A 483 -3.25 29.08 -33.43
C GLN A 483 -2.22 28.66 -34.49
N ASP A 484 -1.84 29.58 -35.39
CA ASP A 484 -0.82 29.32 -36.40
C ASP A 484 0.57 29.14 -35.77
N MET A 485 0.90 29.91 -34.73
CA MET A 485 2.13 29.78 -33.94
C MET A 485 2.22 28.38 -33.31
N GLU A 486 1.12 27.88 -32.72
CA GLU A 486 1.04 26.54 -32.14
C GLU A 486 1.20 25.46 -33.23
N LYS A 487 0.59 25.66 -34.40
CA LYS A 487 0.70 24.76 -35.55
C LYS A 487 2.13 24.66 -36.09
N TYR A 488 2.77 25.78 -36.40
CA TYR A 488 4.13 25.79 -36.98
C TYR A 488 5.20 25.43 -35.94
N ASN A 489 5.05 25.81 -34.67
CA ASN A 489 5.94 25.34 -33.61
C ASN A 489 5.85 23.82 -33.43
N THR A 490 4.65 23.24 -33.53
CA THR A 490 4.49 21.79 -33.41
C THR A 490 5.10 21.07 -34.62
N ALA A 491 4.85 21.57 -35.83
CA ALA A 491 5.47 21.02 -37.04
C ALA A 491 7.00 21.05 -36.93
N LEU A 492 7.57 22.18 -36.47
CA LEU A 492 9.00 22.34 -36.25
C LEU A 492 9.54 21.36 -35.20
N MET A 493 8.85 21.18 -34.07
CA MET A 493 9.24 20.23 -33.01
C MET A 493 9.19 18.76 -33.44
N LEU A 494 8.43 18.42 -34.48
CA LEU A 494 8.31 17.06 -35.02
C LEU A 494 9.37 16.73 -36.08
N THR A 495 10.20 17.70 -36.48
CA THR A 495 11.29 17.48 -37.44
C THR A 495 12.55 16.92 -36.78
N ASP A 496 13.24 16.00 -37.47
CA ASP A 496 14.53 15.46 -37.05
C ASP A 496 15.62 16.55 -36.96
N GLU A 497 15.51 17.61 -37.78
CA GLU A 497 16.42 18.74 -37.80
C GLU A 497 16.36 19.57 -36.52
N TYR A 498 15.16 19.81 -35.98
CA TYR A 498 14.99 20.47 -34.69
C TYR A 498 15.56 19.64 -33.54
N ALA A 499 15.35 18.32 -33.54
CA ALA A 499 15.95 17.43 -32.55
C ALA A 499 17.47 17.43 -32.61
N ALA A 500 18.05 17.47 -33.82
CA ALA A 500 19.49 17.58 -34.03
C ALA A 500 20.04 18.95 -33.57
N GLU A 501 19.30 20.04 -33.79
CA GLU A 501 19.68 21.38 -33.35
C GLU A 501 19.62 21.53 -31.82
N GLU A 502 18.58 21.02 -31.16
CA GLU A 502 18.48 20.96 -29.70
C GLU A 502 19.62 20.12 -29.11
N ALA A 503 19.93 18.96 -29.70
CA ALA A 503 21.08 18.15 -29.30
C ALA A 503 22.43 18.86 -29.52
N ARG A 504 22.54 19.75 -30.52
CA ARG A 504 23.71 20.59 -30.74
C ARG A 504 23.83 21.67 -29.66
N LYS A 505 22.75 22.44 -29.42
CA LYS A 505 22.69 23.46 -28.36
C LYS A 505 22.96 22.86 -26.98
N GLU A 506 22.47 21.66 -26.73
CA GLU A 506 22.74 20.96 -25.48
C GLU A 506 24.22 20.57 -25.35
N ARG A 507 24.86 20.07 -26.42
CA ARG A 507 26.31 19.76 -26.41
C ARG A 507 27.15 21.02 -26.22
N GLU A 508 26.85 22.09 -26.95
CA GLU A 508 27.52 23.39 -26.81
C GLU A 508 27.40 23.89 -25.36
N TRP A 509 26.22 23.82 -24.75
CA TRP A 509 26.01 24.20 -23.36
C TRP A 509 26.80 23.33 -22.36
N GLU A 510 26.89 22.02 -22.60
CA GLU A 510 27.69 21.09 -21.78
C GLU A 510 29.18 21.40 -21.88
N GLU A 511 29.69 21.70 -23.09
CA GLU A 511 31.08 22.07 -23.35
C GLU A 511 31.44 23.40 -22.68
N GLU A 512 30.60 24.43 -22.82
CA GLU A 512 30.79 25.73 -22.16
C GLU A 512 30.87 25.63 -20.64
N ASN A 513 30.11 24.69 -20.04
CA ASN A 513 30.07 24.52 -18.59
C ASN A 513 31.02 23.42 -18.07
N TYR A 514 31.69 22.69 -18.96
CA TYR A 514 32.46 21.49 -18.61
C TYR A 514 33.57 21.79 -17.60
N GLU A 515 34.36 22.83 -17.84
CA GLU A 515 35.49 23.18 -16.96
C GLU A 515 35.04 23.55 -15.55
N ASP A 516 34.02 24.40 -15.44
CA ASP A 516 33.47 24.83 -14.15
C ASP A 516 32.81 23.66 -13.42
N ASN A 517 32.19 22.75 -14.17
CA ASN A 517 31.58 21.56 -13.60
C ASN A 517 32.64 20.60 -13.02
N MET A 518 33.74 20.41 -13.75
CA MET A 518 34.89 19.61 -13.30
C MET A 518 35.60 20.22 -12.09
N LYS A 519 35.80 21.55 -12.09
CA LYS A 519 36.36 22.28 -10.93
C LYS A 519 35.50 22.08 -9.69
N ALA A 520 34.18 22.19 -9.82
CA ALA A 520 33.24 21.99 -8.73
C ALA A 520 33.28 20.56 -8.17
N LEU A 521 33.33 19.54 -9.04
CA LEU A 521 33.44 18.13 -8.63
C LEU A 521 34.73 17.88 -7.82
N LYS A 522 35.87 18.37 -8.32
CA LYS A 522 37.17 18.24 -7.64
C LYS A 522 37.19 18.94 -6.29
N ALA A 523 36.66 20.17 -6.21
CA ALA A 523 36.59 20.94 -4.98
C ALA A 523 35.80 20.21 -3.87
N ILE A 524 34.66 19.62 -4.21
CA ILE A 524 33.85 18.86 -3.25
C ILE A 524 34.56 17.56 -2.85
N ARG A 525 35.12 16.81 -3.81
CA ARG A 525 35.82 15.54 -3.52
C ARG A 525 37.05 15.74 -2.64
N ARG A 526 37.83 16.81 -2.84
CA ARG A 526 38.99 17.19 -1.99
C ARG A 526 38.66 17.39 -0.52
N MET A 527 37.41 17.74 -0.23
CA MET A 527 36.92 17.89 1.14
C MET A 527 36.22 16.63 1.66
N MET A 528 35.66 15.80 0.77
CA MET A 528 34.76 14.71 1.13
C MET A 528 35.50 13.36 1.33
N PRO A 529 35.38 12.73 2.51
CA PRO A 529 35.88 11.37 2.75
C PRO A 529 35.21 10.33 1.85
N VAL A 530 35.93 9.27 1.45
CA VAL A 530 35.37 8.18 0.64
C VAL A 530 34.26 7.45 1.39
N ASP A 531 34.46 7.17 2.68
CA ASP A 531 33.47 6.51 3.54
C ASP A 531 32.38 7.45 4.10
N VAL A 532 32.13 8.61 3.46
CA VAL A 532 31.21 9.64 3.97
C VAL A 532 29.86 9.06 4.39
N LYS A 533 29.28 8.10 3.65
CA LYS A 533 28.01 7.45 3.96
C LYS A 533 28.00 6.69 5.30
N LYS A 534 29.12 6.05 5.68
CA LYS A 534 29.25 5.23 6.91
C LYS A 534 29.51 6.08 8.16
N MET A 535 30.04 7.29 7.99
CA MET A 535 30.38 8.19 9.09
C MET A 535 29.14 8.95 9.61
N SER A 536 29.08 9.29 10.91
CA SER A 536 28.06 10.20 11.44
C SER A 536 28.46 11.69 11.29
N GLU A 537 27.53 12.63 11.51
CA GLU A 537 27.84 14.07 11.54
C GLU A 537 28.92 14.39 12.60
N ALA A 538 28.90 13.67 13.73
CA ALA A 538 29.90 13.83 14.79
C ALA A 538 31.26 13.31 14.36
N ASP A 539 31.31 12.13 13.73
CA ASP A 539 32.56 11.52 13.26
C ASP A 539 33.23 12.36 12.18
N LEU A 540 32.45 12.98 11.29
CA LEU A 540 32.97 13.90 10.28
C LEU A 540 33.61 15.16 10.90
N GLN A 541 33.14 15.60 12.06
CA GLN A 541 33.68 16.78 12.75
C GLN A 541 34.91 16.45 13.62
N THR A 542 34.95 15.26 14.22
CA THR A 542 36.01 14.85 15.14
C THR A 542 37.20 14.20 14.44
N ASN A 543 36.98 13.50 13.34
CA ASN A 543 38.04 12.81 12.63
C ASN A 543 38.95 13.79 11.90
N LYS A 544 40.25 13.60 12.06
CA LYS A 544 41.25 14.36 11.32
C LYS A 544 41.26 13.89 9.88
N SER A 545 41.19 14.84 8.96
CA SER A 545 41.40 14.60 7.54
C SER A 545 42.84 14.15 7.25
N PRO A 546 43.15 13.67 6.04
CA PRO A 546 44.51 13.32 5.64
C PRO A 546 45.54 14.46 5.84
N THR A 547 45.11 15.72 5.78
CA THR A 547 45.94 16.90 6.07
C THR A 547 46.04 17.26 7.56
N GLY A 548 45.39 16.50 8.45
CA GLY A 548 45.34 16.76 9.89
C GLY A 548 44.30 17.81 10.32
N LYS A 549 43.61 18.47 9.38
CA LYS A 549 42.54 19.45 9.64
C LYS A 549 41.19 18.75 9.89
N THR A 550 40.30 19.36 10.65
CA THR A 550 38.93 18.85 10.86
C THR A 550 37.95 19.45 9.86
N ILE A 551 36.91 18.71 9.50
CA ILE A 551 35.89 19.18 8.56
C ILE A 551 35.02 20.25 9.23
N PRO A 552 34.80 21.41 8.59
CA PRO A 552 33.90 22.44 9.11
C PRO A 552 32.49 21.93 9.42
N ARG A 553 31.90 22.43 10.51
CA ARG A 553 30.59 21.97 11.02
C ARG A 553 29.46 22.13 10.01
N ASP A 554 29.47 23.22 9.28
CA ASP A 554 28.50 23.53 8.22
C ASP A 554 28.59 22.53 7.06
N ILE A 555 29.80 22.14 6.64
CA ILE A 555 30.04 21.15 5.58
C ILE A 555 29.66 19.74 6.03
N ALA A 556 30.09 19.32 7.23
CA ALA A 556 29.74 18.01 7.78
C ALA A 556 28.21 17.85 7.93
N ARG A 557 27.54 18.89 8.41
CA ARG A 557 26.07 18.96 8.49
C ARG A 557 25.43 18.94 7.10
N LYS A 558 26.04 19.61 6.11
CA LYS A 558 25.52 19.69 4.74
C LYS A 558 25.47 18.30 4.10
N TRP A 559 26.58 17.56 4.09
CA TRP A 559 26.62 16.22 3.50
C TRP A 559 25.63 15.25 4.13
N LYS A 560 25.38 15.36 5.44
CA LYS A 560 24.44 14.48 6.14
C LYS A 560 22.97 14.87 6.02
N ARG A 561 22.65 16.16 5.90
CA ARG A 561 21.27 16.61 5.67
C ARG A 561 20.85 16.51 4.22
N THR A 562 21.80 16.58 3.30
CA THR A 562 21.59 16.54 1.85
C THR A 562 22.25 15.28 1.29
N ASN A 563 21.62 14.14 1.58
CA ASN A 563 22.14 12.79 1.28
C ASN A 563 22.39 12.51 -0.21
N VAL A 564 21.82 13.29 -1.14
CA VAL A 564 22.15 13.17 -2.57
C VAL A 564 23.65 13.41 -2.85
N LEU A 565 24.33 14.21 -2.01
CA LEU A 565 25.77 14.47 -2.15
C LEU A 565 26.64 13.26 -1.84
N GLU A 566 26.11 12.28 -1.09
CA GLU A 566 26.82 11.03 -0.82
C GLU A 566 27.04 10.21 -2.11
N LEU A 567 26.25 10.46 -3.17
CA LEU A 567 26.44 9.83 -4.48
C LEU A 567 27.81 10.15 -5.09
N LEU A 568 28.41 11.30 -4.78
CA LEU A 568 29.72 11.70 -5.30
C LEU A 568 30.87 10.77 -4.88
N ARG A 569 30.65 9.92 -3.88
CA ARG A 569 31.56 8.87 -3.40
C ARG A 569 31.02 7.46 -3.58
N MET A 570 29.93 7.30 -4.34
CA MET A 570 29.42 6.01 -4.78
C MET A 570 29.85 5.75 -6.23
N ASN A 571 30.25 4.51 -6.51
CA ASN A 571 30.64 4.12 -7.86
C ASN A 571 29.43 4.25 -8.81
N PRO A 572 29.55 4.96 -9.95
CA PRO A 572 28.47 5.09 -10.92
C PRO A 572 27.86 3.74 -11.36
N ALA A 573 28.68 2.69 -11.47
CA ALA A 573 28.20 1.35 -11.81
C ALA A 573 27.28 0.73 -10.74
N ASP A 574 27.46 1.09 -9.47
CA ASP A 574 26.58 0.66 -8.39
C ASP A 574 25.32 1.52 -8.32
N ILE A 575 25.44 2.82 -8.63
CA ILE A 575 24.28 3.70 -8.79
C ILE A 575 23.37 3.18 -9.91
N ALA A 576 23.95 2.69 -11.01
CA ALA A 576 23.18 2.10 -12.10
C ALA A 576 22.35 0.89 -11.66
N LYS A 577 22.86 0.06 -10.73
CA LYS A 577 22.15 -1.13 -10.19
C LYS A 577 21.10 -0.79 -9.14
N ASN A 578 21.13 0.40 -8.55
CA ASN A 578 20.18 0.78 -7.50
C ASN A 578 18.73 0.78 -8.02
N HIS A 579 17.78 0.49 -7.13
CA HIS A 579 16.37 0.64 -7.44
C HIS A 579 16.00 2.14 -7.55
N PRO A 580 15.10 2.57 -8.48
CA PRO A 580 14.75 3.98 -8.69
C PRO A 580 14.26 4.68 -7.42
N SER A 581 13.51 3.98 -6.57
CA SER A 581 13.06 4.52 -5.26
C SER A 581 14.21 4.97 -4.36
N LEU A 582 15.42 4.40 -4.49
CA LEU A 582 16.57 4.87 -3.72
C LEU A 582 17.02 6.26 -4.15
N LEU A 583 16.90 6.59 -5.44
CA LEU A 583 17.24 7.90 -6.00
C LEU A 583 16.14 8.94 -5.72
N GLU A 584 14.88 8.56 -5.89
CA GLU A 584 13.72 9.42 -5.62
C GLU A 584 13.63 9.86 -4.15
N ASN A 585 14.09 9.01 -3.22
CA ASN A 585 14.13 9.32 -1.79
C ASN A 585 15.32 10.21 -1.40
N LEU A 586 16.23 10.55 -2.31
CA LEU A 586 17.35 11.45 -2.04
C LEU A 586 16.87 12.90 -2.01
N ARG A 587 17.33 13.66 -1.01
CA ARG A 587 17.01 15.07 -0.86
C ARG A 587 17.81 15.89 -1.87
N VAL A 588 17.13 16.38 -2.90
CA VAL A 588 17.68 17.30 -3.92
C VAL A 588 17.47 18.79 -3.59
N THR A 589 16.78 19.10 -2.48
CA THR A 589 16.50 20.48 -2.07
C THR A 589 17.66 21.12 -1.32
N GLY A 590 17.85 22.42 -1.54
CA GLY A 590 18.87 23.22 -0.87
C GLY A 590 20.28 23.10 -1.45
N LEU A 591 20.46 22.50 -2.64
CA LEU A 591 21.77 22.41 -3.31
C LEU A 591 22.23 23.78 -3.85
N SER A 592 23.50 24.11 -3.63
CA SER A 592 24.25 25.22 -4.24
C SER A 592 24.54 24.96 -5.73
N VAL A 593 25.03 25.97 -6.45
CA VAL A 593 25.44 25.82 -7.86
C VAL A 593 26.60 24.84 -7.95
N THR A 594 27.61 24.98 -7.09
CA THR A 594 28.79 24.10 -7.03
C THR A 594 28.38 22.64 -6.79
N GLU A 595 27.44 22.39 -5.88
CA GLU A 595 26.94 21.04 -5.62
C GLU A 595 26.18 20.43 -6.80
N ARG A 596 25.36 21.24 -7.49
CA ARG A 596 24.62 20.78 -8.69
C ARG A 596 25.57 20.48 -9.85
N ARG A 597 26.58 21.32 -10.06
CA ARG A 597 27.65 21.13 -11.04
C ARG A 597 28.37 19.79 -10.82
N ALA A 598 28.75 19.49 -9.56
CA ALA A 598 29.42 18.25 -9.23
C ALA A 598 28.52 17.01 -9.42
N LEU A 599 27.26 17.07 -8.99
CA LEU A 599 26.32 15.96 -9.16
C LEU A 599 26.03 15.67 -10.63
N HIS A 600 25.86 16.71 -11.45
CA HIS A 600 25.65 16.56 -12.89
C HIS A 600 26.83 15.83 -13.55
N MET A 601 28.07 16.25 -13.26
CA MET A 601 29.27 15.59 -13.81
C MET A 601 29.40 14.14 -13.41
N HIS A 602 29.15 13.84 -12.13
CA HIS A 602 29.27 12.47 -11.61
C HIS A 602 28.22 11.51 -12.20
N LEU A 603 27.04 12.04 -12.56
CA LEU A 603 25.90 11.24 -13.03
C LEU A 603 25.74 11.22 -14.57
N ARG A 604 26.44 12.09 -15.33
CA ARG A 604 26.19 12.21 -16.78
C ARG A 604 26.38 10.90 -17.55
N GLU A 605 27.44 10.14 -17.25
CA GLU A 605 27.80 8.94 -18.04
C GLU A 605 26.80 7.80 -17.82
N ILE A 606 26.31 7.66 -16.58
CA ILE A 606 25.26 6.68 -16.28
C ILE A 606 23.90 7.15 -16.76
N ALA A 607 23.66 8.46 -16.85
CA ALA A 607 22.44 9.00 -17.41
C ALA A 607 22.32 8.69 -18.90
N ASP A 608 23.42 8.69 -19.66
CA ASP A 608 23.43 8.25 -21.06
C ASP A 608 23.08 6.76 -21.18
N THR A 609 23.56 5.95 -20.22
CA THR A 609 23.18 4.54 -20.12
C THR A 609 21.68 4.40 -19.83
N TRP A 610 21.13 5.16 -18.88
CA TRP A 610 19.69 5.14 -18.60
C TRP A 610 18.85 5.68 -19.77
N LYS A 611 19.39 6.63 -20.54
CA LYS A 611 18.75 7.16 -21.75
C LYS A 611 18.62 6.10 -22.83
N SER A 612 19.66 5.31 -23.08
CA SER A 612 19.63 4.22 -24.07
C SER A 612 18.75 3.03 -23.65
N GLN A 613 18.51 2.86 -22.35
CA GLN A 613 17.75 1.74 -21.76
C GLN A 613 16.32 2.11 -21.32
N GLN A 614 15.73 3.18 -21.88
CA GLN A 614 14.37 3.62 -21.52
C GLN A 614 13.25 2.62 -21.86
N GLY A 615 13.54 1.56 -22.61
CA GLY A 615 12.59 0.46 -22.85
C GLY A 615 12.19 -0.28 -21.57
N GLU A 616 12.98 -0.18 -20.50
CA GLU A 616 12.64 -0.71 -19.18
C GLU A 616 12.00 0.38 -18.29
N GLU A 617 10.81 0.11 -17.74
CA GLU A 617 10.08 1.07 -16.91
C GLU A 617 10.90 1.58 -15.70
N MET A 618 11.72 0.71 -15.12
CA MET A 618 12.55 1.04 -13.97
C MET A 618 13.69 1.98 -14.35
N THR A 619 14.31 1.75 -15.50
CA THR A 619 15.41 2.58 -15.99
C THR A 619 14.90 3.93 -16.51
N LYS A 620 13.70 3.94 -17.10
CA LYS A 620 12.96 5.16 -17.45
C LYS A 620 12.77 6.09 -16.24
N LYS A 621 12.31 5.56 -15.09
CA LYS A 621 12.15 6.36 -13.85
C LYS A 621 13.47 6.98 -13.35
N LYS A 622 14.59 6.27 -13.47
CA LYS A 622 15.92 6.82 -13.12
C LYS A 622 16.32 7.97 -14.03
N TYR A 623 16.08 7.81 -15.33
CA TYR A 623 16.36 8.85 -16.30
C TYR A 623 15.48 10.08 -16.09
N GLU A 624 14.18 9.90 -15.83
CA GLU A 624 13.25 10.99 -15.50
C GLU A 624 13.69 11.77 -14.26
N TRP A 625 14.12 11.07 -13.20
CA TRP A 625 14.70 11.69 -12.01
C TRP A 625 15.95 12.53 -12.34
N PHE A 626 16.89 11.98 -13.12
CA PHE A 626 18.08 12.71 -13.54
C PHE A 626 17.74 13.91 -14.43
N LYS A 627 16.79 13.77 -15.36
CA LYS A 627 16.32 14.85 -16.24
C LYS A 627 15.77 16.02 -15.42
N SER A 628 14.95 15.75 -14.41
CA SER A 628 14.46 16.76 -13.47
C SER A 628 15.60 17.47 -12.72
N LEU A 629 16.62 16.73 -12.28
CA LEU A 629 17.80 17.29 -11.63
C LEU A 629 18.60 18.20 -12.58
N LYS A 630 18.80 17.78 -13.84
CA LYS A 630 19.49 18.51 -14.90
C LYS A 630 18.77 19.80 -15.30
N GLU A 631 17.45 19.76 -15.46
CA GLU A 631 16.63 20.95 -15.78
C GLU A 631 16.69 21.99 -14.66
N THR A 632 16.59 21.54 -13.41
CA THR A 632 16.73 22.42 -12.24
C THR A 632 18.15 23.02 -12.18
N PHE A 633 19.17 22.22 -12.50
CA PHE A 633 20.55 22.68 -12.59
C PHE A 633 20.75 23.76 -13.65
N LYS A 634 20.30 23.52 -14.89
CA LYS A 634 20.33 24.51 -16.00
C LYS A 634 19.68 25.83 -15.59
N THR A 635 18.50 25.76 -14.99
CA THR A 635 17.74 26.94 -14.54
C THR A 635 18.53 27.77 -13.51
N VAL A 636 19.13 27.11 -12.52
CA VAL A 636 19.90 27.78 -11.46
C VAL A 636 21.21 28.36 -12.01
N VAL A 637 21.92 27.66 -12.89
CA VAL A 637 23.13 28.16 -13.55
C VAL A 637 22.80 29.39 -14.40
N ASN A 638 21.71 29.35 -15.16
CA ASN A 638 21.29 30.49 -15.98
C ASN A 638 20.95 31.71 -15.11
N SER A 639 20.27 31.50 -13.97
CA SER A 639 20.01 32.56 -13.00
C SER A 639 21.30 33.13 -12.39
N TYR A 640 22.25 32.27 -12.01
CA TYR A 640 23.56 32.67 -11.50
C TYR A 640 24.35 33.47 -12.55
N ASN A 641 24.42 32.98 -13.79
CA ASN A 641 25.14 33.64 -14.89
C ASN A 641 24.50 34.99 -15.26
N LYS A 642 23.16 35.10 -15.26
CA LYS A 642 22.47 36.38 -15.43
C LYS A 642 22.80 37.36 -14.31
N HIS A 643 22.82 36.89 -13.07
CA HIS A 643 23.19 37.70 -11.90
C HIS A 643 24.63 38.22 -11.99
N VAL A 644 25.57 37.35 -12.36
CA VAL A 644 26.98 37.70 -12.58
C VAL A 644 27.13 38.71 -13.73
N LYS A 645 26.40 38.54 -14.84
CA LYS A 645 26.40 39.50 -15.96
C LYS A 645 25.85 40.87 -15.56
N GLN A 646 24.82 40.91 -14.71
CA GLN A 646 24.16 42.15 -14.30
C GLN A 646 24.92 42.92 -13.23
N TYR A 647 25.52 42.22 -12.26
CA TYR A 647 26.07 42.84 -11.06
C TYR A 647 27.57 42.60 -10.88
N GLY A 648 28.21 41.77 -11.71
CA GLY A 648 29.65 41.49 -11.65
C GLY A 648 30.01 40.13 -11.03
N PRO A 649 31.25 39.66 -11.27
CA PRO A 649 31.74 38.33 -10.89
C PRO A 649 31.91 38.15 -9.38
N GLU A 650 32.06 36.90 -8.93
CA GLU A 650 32.14 36.52 -7.52
C GLU A 650 33.26 37.24 -6.75
N ASP A 651 34.42 37.45 -7.37
CA ASP A 651 35.58 38.08 -6.73
C ASP A 651 35.42 39.59 -6.53
N ASN A 652 34.57 40.25 -7.33
CA ASN A 652 34.35 41.69 -7.28
C ASN A 652 32.85 42.02 -7.36
N HIS A 653 32.06 41.40 -6.48
CA HIS A 653 30.62 41.56 -6.46
C HIS A 653 30.19 42.75 -5.55
N PRO A 654 29.80 43.91 -6.11
CA PRO A 654 29.31 45.05 -5.34
C PRO A 654 27.94 44.73 -4.72
N TYR A 655 27.76 45.08 -3.46
CA TYR A 655 26.46 45.03 -2.77
C TYR A 655 25.92 46.43 -2.60
N ALA A 656 24.62 46.60 -2.81
CA ALA A 656 23.95 47.86 -2.49
C ALA A 656 24.15 48.15 -1.00
N THR A 657 24.68 49.34 -0.70
CA THR A 657 24.90 49.78 0.67
C THR A 657 23.79 50.74 1.09
N ARG A 658 23.70 51.03 2.39
CA ARG A 658 22.71 52.00 2.88
C ARG A 658 22.94 53.41 2.30
N ASP A 659 24.18 53.73 1.98
CA ASP A 659 24.59 55.05 1.52
C ASP A 659 24.49 55.18 -0.01
N ASP A 660 24.59 54.05 -0.75
CA ASP A 660 24.35 53.95 -2.20
C ASP A 660 23.42 52.76 -2.55
N PRO A 661 22.09 52.94 -2.48
CA PRO A 661 21.12 51.86 -2.71
C PRO A 661 20.97 51.46 -4.19
N ASP A 662 21.30 52.37 -5.12
CA ASP A 662 21.18 52.17 -6.56
C ASP A 662 22.44 51.55 -7.20
N ILE A 663 23.51 51.38 -6.43
CA ILE A 663 24.81 50.88 -6.90
C ILE A 663 25.11 49.52 -6.26
N GLY A 664 24.98 48.45 -7.04
CA GLY A 664 25.33 47.09 -6.64
C GLY A 664 24.13 46.16 -6.46
N CYS A 665 24.40 44.93 -6.01
CA CYS A 665 23.38 43.90 -5.84
C CYS A 665 22.43 44.23 -4.66
N PRO A 666 21.12 44.34 -4.89
CA PRO A 666 20.15 44.66 -3.85
C PRO A 666 19.78 43.46 -2.96
N MET A 667 20.22 42.24 -3.32
CA MET A 667 19.82 41.01 -2.63
C MET A 667 20.64 40.76 -1.36
N ILE A 668 19.94 40.51 -0.25
CA ILE A 668 20.55 40.39 1.08
C ILE A 668 20.82 38.92 1.44
N GLY A 669 22.01 38.65 1.99
CA GLY A 669 22.37 37.33 2.52
C GLY A 669 22.24 36.22 1.47
N LYS A 670 21.47 35.18 1.77
CA LYS A 670 21.26 34.01 0.89
C LYS A 670 20.26 34.25 -0.25
N GLN A 671 19.67 35.43 -0.35
CA GLN A 671 18.87 35.80 -1.52
C GLN A 671 19.77 36.06 -2.73
N CYS A 672 21.01 36.50 -2.52
CA CYS A 672 22.00 36.66 -3.59
C CYS A 672 22.54 35.27 -4.02
N PRO A 673 22.44 34.89 -5.32
CA PRO A 673 22.93 33.60 -5.81
C PRO A 673 24.40 33.31 -5.51
N ILE A 674 25.26 34.34 -5.52
CA ILE A 674 26.69 34.21 -5.23
C ILE A 674 26.93 33.88 -3.74
N LYS A 675 26.30 34.62 -2.83
CA LYS A 675 26.36 34.35 -1.37
C LYS A 675 25.74 33.00 -1.01
N ALA A 676 24.66 32.62 -1.71
CA ALA A 676 24.05 31.31 -1.55
C ALA A 676 24.99 30.18 -2.01
N ASN A 677 25.71 30.38 -3.11
CA ASN A 677 26.67 29.41 -3.63
C ASN A 677 27.87 29.21 -2.70
N ARG A 678 28.35 30.28 -2.06
CA ARG A 678 29.48 30.26 -1.12
C ARG A 678 29.16 29.63 0.25
N SER A 679 27.93 29.17 0.49
CA SER A 679 27.47 28.65 1.79
C SER A 679 26.90 27.23 1.65
N PRO A 680 27.69 26.15 1.86
CA PRO A 680 29.06 26.17 2.39
C PRO A 680 30.13 26.45 1.32
N ALA A 681 31.30 26.94 1.76
CA ALA A 681 32.43 27.20 0.88
C ALA A 681 33.25 25.91 0.69
N TYR A 682 33.48 25.50 -0.56
CA TYR A 682 34.32 24.36 -0.91
C TYR A 682 35.73 24.82 -1.32
N ASP A 683 36.36 25.64 -0.48
CA ASP A 683 37.62 26.34 -0.76
C ASP A 683 38.84 25.71 -0.05
N GLN A 684 38.63 24.70 0.81
CA GLN A 684 39.70 24.07 1.57
C GLN A 684 40.15 22.76 0.92
N ASP A 685 41.46 22.52 0.86
CA ASP A 685 42.00 21.19 0.60
C ASP A 685 42.19 20.43 1.92
N LEU A 686 41.41 19.36 2.10
CA LEU A 686 41.50 18.48 3.26
C LEU A 686 42.34 17.21 2.98
N GLY A 687 42.85 17.05 1.75
CA GLY A 687 43.70 15.95 1.31
C GLY A 687 42.94 14.67 0.94
N TYR A 688 41.63 14.74 0.76
CA TYR A 688 40.87 13.60 0.23
C TYR A 688 41.06 13.47 -1.29
N PRO A 689 40.92 12.27 -1.86
CA PRO A 689 41.21 12.00 -3.27
C PRO A 689 40.36 12.86 -4.22
N GLU A 690 40.96 13.49 -5.23
CA GLU A 690 40.23 14.18 -6.30
C GLU A 690 39.52 13.22 -7.25
N GLY A 691 40.16 12.08 -7.51
CA GLY A 691 39.79 11.12 -8.53
C GLY A 691 38.69 10.16 -8.11
N ASP A 692 38.48 9.16 -8.96
CA ASP A 692 37.44 8.15 -8.87
C ASP A 692 37.79 7.07 -7.83
N GLU A 693 37.85 7.51 -6.58
CA GLU A 693 37.89 6.64 -5.41
C GLU A 693 36.51 6.61 -4.75
N TYR A 694 35.94 5.41 -4.74
CA TYR A 694 34.57 5.15 -4.31
C TYR A 694 34.54 4.21 -3.12
N MET A 695 33.46 4.30 -2.36
CA MET A 695 33.18 3.37 -1.27
C MET A 695 33.06 1.95 -1.81
N GLU A 696 33.81 1.00 -1.25
CA GLU A 696 33.63 -0.42 -1.52
C GLU A 696 32.23 -0.86 -1.07
N SER A 697 31.40 -1.21 -2.05
CA SER A 697 30.10 -1.82 -1.82
C SER A 697 30.29 -3.34 -1.78
N THR A 698 30.15 -3.96 -0.61
CA THR A 698 30.02 -5.42 -0.51
C THR A 698 28.63 -5.81 -1.02
N VAL A 699 28.46 -5.82 -2.33
CA VAL A 699 27.27 -6.39 -2.97
C VAL A 699 27.43 -7.90 -2.91
N GLN A 700 26.75 -8.55 -1.97
CA GLN A 700 26.50 -9.98 -2.08
C GLN A 700 25.75 -10.20 -3.40
N LYS A 701 26.43 -10.78 -4.40
CA LYS A 701 25.79 -11.21 -5.65
C LYS A 701 24.64 -12.14 -5.27
N GLY A 702 23.41 -11.74 -5.61
CA GLY A 702 22.25 -12.61 -5.48
C GLY A 702 22.48 -13.88 -6.27
N ASN A 703 22.31 -15.03 -5.62
CA ASN A 703 22.48 -16.35 -6.21
C ASN A 703 21.32 -16.61 -7.19
N PRO A 704 21.55 -17.21 -8.39
CA PRO A 704 20.50 -17.46 -9.39
C PRO A 704 19.32 -18.32 -8.90
N ASP A 705 19.50 -19.08 -7.81
CA ASP A 705 18.46 -19.88 -7.17
C ASP A 705 17.34 -19.04 -6.52
N ASP A 706 17.55 -17.74 -6.36
CA ASP A 706 16.62 -16.82 -5.69
C ASP A 706 15.47 -16.36 -6.61
N ALA A 707 15.59 -16.50 -7.93
CA ALA A 707 14.49 -16.22 -8.86
C ALA A 707 13.37 -17.26 -8.74
N GLY A 708 13.74 -18.54 -8.58
CA GLY A 708 12.80 -19.63 -8.32
C GLY A 708 12.15 -19.50 -6.95
N ALA A 709 12.93 -19.14 -5.91
CA ALA A 709 12.41 -18.91 -4.57
C ALA A 709 11.46 -17.70 -4.50
N ARG A 710 11.76 -16.61 -5.21
CA ARG A 710 10.89 -15.44 -5.32
C ARG A 710 9.63 -15.74 -6.12
N ALA A 711 9.73 -16.45 -7.25
CA ALA A 711 8.55 -16.87 -8.01
C ALA A 711 7.65 -17.80 -7.19
N LEU A 712 8.23 -18.69 -6.38
CA LEU A 712 7.49 -19.58 -5.48
C LEU A 712 6.88 -18.80 -4.31
N ALA A 713 7.58 -17.80 -3.77
CA ALA A 713 7.06 -16.90 -2.74
C ALA A 713 5.91 -16.02 -3.26
N GLU A 714 6.04 -15.45 -4.46
CA GLU A 714 5.01 -14.65 -5.12
C GLU A 714 3.79 -15.50 -5.51
N ALA A 715 4.00 -16.72 -6.01
CA ALA A 715 2.94 -17.69 -6.26
C ALA A 715 2.23 -18.11 -4.96
N GLN A 716 2.97 -18.29 -3.86
CA GLN A 716 2.40 -18.56 -2.55
C GLN A 716 1.62 -17.36 -1.99
N GLU A 717 2.09 -16.13 -2.23
CA GLU A 717 1.42 -14.91 -1.80
C GLU A 717 0.12 -14.68 -2.59
N LEU A 718 0.14 -14.89 -3.90
CA LEU A 718 -1.03 -14.83 -4.77
C LEU A 718 -2.05 -15.94 -4.41
N ALA A 719 -1.57 -17.15 -4.11
CA ALA A 719 -2.42 -18.22 -3.60
C ALA A 719 -3.05 -17.88 -2.24
N ARG A 720 -2.29 -17.30 -1.31
CA ARG A 720 -2.80 -16.81 -0.01
C ARG A 720 -3.84 -15.71 -0.18
N ALA A 721 -3.61 -14.75 -1.08
CA ALA A 721 -4.56 -13.68 -1.37
C ALA A 721 -5.87 -14.21 -1.97
N LYS A 722 -5.80 -15.16 -2.92
CA LYS A 722 -6.98 -15.83 -3.48
C LYS A 722 -7.78 -16.59 -2.41
N LEU A 723 -7.09 -17.23 -1.48
CA LEU A 723 -7.68 -17.98 -0.38
C LEU A 723 -8.31 -17.06 0.69
N ALA A 724 -7.69 -15.91 0.96
CA ALA A 724 -8.27 -14.88 1.82
C ALA A 724 -9.54 -14.27 1.21
N ASN A 725 -9.55 -14.02 -0.10
CA ASN A 725 -10.73 -13.51 -0.81
C ASN A 725 -11.86 -14.53 -0.85
N SER A 726 -11.58 -15.81 -1.13
CA SER A 726 -12.61 -16.86 -1.14
C SER A 726 -13.22 -17.08 0.25
N ARG A 727 -12.41 -17.00 1.30
CA ARG A 727 -12.87 -17.05 2.71
C ARG A 727 -13.79 -15.89 3.03
N ALA A 728 -13.41 -14.67 2.67
CA ALA A 728 -14.22 -13.48 2.91
C ALA A 728 -15.59 -13.57 2.23
N ASP A 729 -15.66 -14.10 1.00
CA ASP A 729 -16.91 -14.24 0.28
C ASP A 729 -17.80 -15.35 0.86
N ALA A 730 -17.22 -16.46 1.31
CA ALA A 730 -17.98 -17.50 2.01
C ALA A 730 -18.53 -17.01 3.36
N LEU A 731 -17.77 -16.19 4.10
CA LEU A 731 -18.24 -15.57 5.34
C LEU A 731 -19.36 -14.56 5.09
N LYS A 732 -19.32 -13.78 4.00
CA LYS A 732 -20.44 -12.89 3.61
C LYS A 732 -21.71 -13.67 3.25
N LYS A 733 -21.59 -14.87 2.67
CA LYS A 733 -22.74 -15.74 2.37
C LYS A 733 -23.40 -16.26 3.65
N HIS A 734 -22.60 -16.67 4.64
CA HIS A 734 -23.11 -17.15 5.93
C HIS A 734 -23.64 -16.00 6.80
N TYR A 735 -22.88 -14.92 6.92
CA TYR A 735 -23.22 -13.75 7.71
C TYR A 735 -23.75 -12.63 6.82
N ARG A 736 -25.07 -12.43 6.83
CA ARG A 736 -25.72 -11.30 6.15
C ARG A 736 -25.37 -9.92 6.76
N ASN A 737 -24.78 -9.90 7.96
CA ASN A 737 -24.41 -8.69 8.69
C ASN A 737 -22.90 -8.45 8.61
N VAL A 738 -22.51 -7.29 8.05
CA VAL A 738 -21.10 -6.86 7.88
C VAL A 738 -20.30 -6.91 9.18
N ARG A 739 -20.91 -6.59 10.33
CA ARG A 739 -20.24 -6.66 11.63
C ARG A 739 -19.88 -8.09 12.00
N LEU A 740 -20.79 -9.03 11.79
CA LEU A 740 -20.56 -10.45 12.09
C LEU A 740 -19.53 -11.05 11.13
N VAL A 741 -19.50 -10.62 9.86
CA VAL A 741 -18.44 -10.99 8.90
C VAL A 741 -17.07 -10.53 9.42
N ALA A 742 -16.96 -9.28 9.90
CA ALA A 742 -15.71 -8.75 10.43
C ALA A 742 -15.26 -9.48 11.71
N GLU A 743 -16.19 -9.77 12.64
CA GLU A 743 -15.93 -10.56 13.84
C GLU A 743 -15.47 -11.99 13.50
N ALA A 744 -16.12 -12.64 12.53
CA ALA A 744 -15.77 -13.99 12.07
C ALA A 744 -14.41 -14.02 11.36
N ASN A 745 -14.08 -12.99 10.55
CA ASN A 745 -12.76 -12.82 9.95
C ASN A 745 -11.69 -12.67 11.04
N GLY A 746 -11.91 -11.82 12.04
CA GLY A 746 -10.97 -11.64 13.15
C GLY A 746 -10.77 -12.92 13.97
N ALA A 747 -11.84 -13.69 14.20
CA ALA A 747 -11.74 -15.00 14.87
C ALA A 747 -10.94 -16.00 14.03
N CYS A 748 -11.20 -16.05 12.73
CA CYS A 748 -10.47 -16.84 11.74
C CYS A 748 -8.97 -16.53 11.74
N GLU A 749 -8.58 -15.26 11.67
CA GLU A 749 -7.19 -14.81 11.72
C GLU A 749 -6.51 -15.15 13.07
N LEU A 750 -7.25 -15.03 14.17
CA LEU A 750 -6.74 -15.39 15.50
C LEU A 750 -6.45 -16.90 15.59
N ILE A 751 -7.30 -17.76 15.01
CA ILE A 751 -7.08 -19.21 14.96
C ILE A 751 -5.84 -19.53 14.11
N ASP A 752 -5.70 -18.92 12.94
CA ASP A 752 -4.54 -19.10 12.07
C ASP A 752 -3.23 -18.70 12.76
N THR A 753 -3.24 -17.54 13.42
CA THR A 753 -2.08 -17.05 14.19
C THR A 753 -1.74 -17.99 15.34
N SER A 754 -2.76 -18.53 16.03
CA SER A 754 -2.55 -19.46 17.15
C SER A 754 -1.96 -20.80 16.66
N LEU A 755 -2.41 -21.30 15.52
CA LEU A 755 -1.85 -22.49 14.87
C LEU A 755 -0.38 -22.28 14.47
N GLU A 756 -0.05 -21.15 13.84
CA GLU A 756 1.34 -20.79 13.50
C GLU A 756 2.24 -20.67 14.73
N GLN A 757 1.73 -20.09 15.82
CA GLN A 757 2.48 -19.98 17.07
C GLN A 757 2.77 -21.36 17.68
N ILE A 758 1.79 -22.28 17.68
CA ILE A 758 1.98 -23.66 18.15
C ILE A 758 3.05 -24.37 17.32
N GLU A 759 3.00 -24.27 15.99
CA GLU A 759 3.99 -24.88 15.09
C GLU A 759 5.40 -24.32 15.33
N ASN A 760 5.53 -22.98 15.41
CA ASN A 760 6.82 -22.32 15.60
C ASN A 760 7.43 -22.59 16.98
N ARG A 761 6.62 -22.62 18.03
CA ARG A 761 7.08 -22.95 19.39
C ARG A 761 7.54 -24.41 19.46
N GLN A 762 6.80 -25.34 18.85
CA GLN A 762 7.24 -26.74 18.75
C GLN A 762 8.54 -26.88 17.94
N LEU A 763 8.67 -26.18 16.81
CA LEU A 763 9.89 -26.18 16.00
C LEU A 763 11.10 -25.70 16.82
N THR A 764 10.96 -24.56 17.49
CA THR A 764 12.01 -23.96 18.32
C THR A 764 12.40 -24.90 19.46
N TRP A 765 11.40 -25.50 20.11
CA TRP A 765 11.60 -26.50 21.15
C TRP A 765 12.40 -27.70 20.63
N PHE A 766 12.02 -28.27 19.48
CA PHE A 766 12.74 -29.40 18.89
C PHE A 766 14.15 -29.05 18.44
N GLN A 767 14.36 -27.86 17.89
CA GLN A 767 15.70 -27.38 17.54
C GLN A 767 16.60 -27.25 18.78
N ALA A 768 16.10 -26.61 19.83
CA ALA A 768 16.83 -26.44 21.09
C ALA A 768 17.15 -27.80 21.73
N ARG A 769 16.18 -28.73 21.74
CA ARG A 769 16.36 -30.09 22.26
C ARG A 769 17.40 -30.88 21.47
N LEU A 770 17.31 -30.88 20.13
CA LEU A 770 18.27 -31.58 19.28
C LEU A 770 19.69 -31.01 19.45
N LYS A 771 19.82 -29.68 19.54
CA LYS A 771 21.11 -29.02 19.78
C LYS A 771 21.70 -29.40 21.14
N ARG A 772 20.90 -29.33 22.21
CA ARG A 772 21.36 -29.74 23.56
C ARG A 772 21.75 -31.21 23.63
N ARG A 773 21.07 -32.10 22.90
CA ARG A 773 21.45 -33.53 22.78
C ARG A 773 22.76 -33.72 22.03
N LEU A 774 22.95 -32.99 20.94
CA LEU A 774 24.20 -33.02 20.16
C LEU A 774 25.38 -32.55 21.02
N ASP A 775 25.20 -31.42 21.71
CA ASP A 775 26.23 -30.79 22.54
C ASP A 775 26.39 -31.48 23.91
N ARG A 776 25.54 -32.48 24.23
CA ARG A 776 25.45 -33.16 25.53
C ARG A 776 25.30 -32.22 26.72
N THR A 777 24.60 -31.09 26.53
CA THR A 777 24.39 -30.05 27.55
C THR A 777 23.04 -30.13 28.25
N GLU A 778 22.30 -31.24 28.11
CA GLU A 778 21.04 -31.46 28.84
C GLU A 778 21.32 -31.59 30.35
N THR A 779 21.03 -30.54 31.10
CA THR A 779 21.13 -30.48 32.56
C THR A 779 19.76 -30.19 33.19
N ALA A 780 19.61 -30.46 34.50
CA ALA A 780 18.40 -30.15 35.25
C ALA A 780 17.98 -28.67 35.13
N ALA A 781 18.95 -27.74 35.01
CA ALA A 781 18.68 -26.33 34.79
C ALA A 781 18.07 -26.06 33.40
N THR A 782 18.60 -26.69 32.35
CA THR A 782 18.06 -26.53 30.99
C THR A 782 16.68 -27.17 30.82
N ILE A 783 16.41 -28.28 31.51
CA ILE A 783 15.08 -28.91 31.55
C ILE A 783 14.09 -28.01 32.28
N LYS A 784 14.51 -27.32 33.35
CA LYS A 784 13.66 -26.36 34.06
C LYS A 784 13.27 -25.17 33.18
N VAL A 785 14.18 -24.68 32.33
CA VAL A 785 13.88 -23.63 31.33
C VAL A 785 12.88 -24.15 30.29
N GLU A 786 13.08 -25.37 29.78
CA GLU A 786 12.16 -26.02 28.84
C GLU A 786 10.73 -26.16 29.42
N LEU A 787 10.60 -26.57 30.68
CA LEU A 787 9.30 -26.63 31.35
C LEU A 787 8.65 -25.25 31.57
N ALA A 788 9.46 -24.19 31.78
CA ALA A 788 8.94 -22.84 31.87
C ALA A 788 8.37 -22.37 30.52
N GLU A 789 9.06 -22.67 29.41
CA GLU A 789 8.59 -22.40 28.04
C GLU A 789 7.28 -23.15 27.73
N PHE A 790 7.13 -24.40 28.19
CA PHE A 790 5.84 -25.10 28.12
C PHE A 790 4.75 -24.37 28.91
N GLY A 791 5.07 -23.85 30.09
CA GLY A 791 4.16 -23.06 30.90
C GLY A 791 3.66 -21.80 30.19
N GLU A 792 4.51 -21.13 29.43
CA GLU A 792 4.12 -19.98 28.60
C GLU A 792 3.15 -20.40 27.49
N LEU A 793 3.50 -21.43 26.72
CA LEU A 793 2.67 -21.91 25.61
C LEU A 793 1.31 -22.43 26.09
N VAL A 794 1.27 -23.19 27.21
CA VAL A 794 0.01 -23.67 27.79
C VAL A 794 -0.90 -22.51 28.24
N ASN A 795 -0.32 -21.42 28.77
CA ASN A 795 -1.11 -20.23 29.12
C ASN A 795 -1.63 -19.48 27.90
N GLU A 796 -0.82 -19.36 26.83
CA GLU A 796 -1.23 -18.76 25.56
C GLU A 796 -2.40 -19.55 24.95
N VAL A 797 -2.24 -20.88 24.84
CA VAL A 797 -3.29 -21.79 24.35
C VAL A 797 -4.55 -21.68 25.20
N ARG A 798 -4.42 -21.60 26.54
CA ARG A 798 -5.58 -21.41 27.42
C ARG A 798 -6.35 -20.13 27.09
N LEU A 799 -5.66 -19.01 26.92
CA LEU A 799 -6.30 -17.72 26.61
C LEU A 799 -6.96 -17.73 25.22
N GLY A 800 -6.34 -18.37 24.24
CA GLY A 800 -6.94 -18.57 22.91
C GLY A 800 -8.19 -19.43 22.97
N SER A 801 -8.11 -20.60 23.61
CA SER A 801 -9.22 -21.56 23.73
C SER A 801 -10.43 -20.97 24.45
N ILE A 802 -10.23 -20.11 25.47
CA ILE A 802 -11.31 -19.38 26.15
C ILE A 802 -12.07 -18.48 25.15
N LYS A 803 -11.36 -17.68 24.35
CA LYS A 803 -11.99 -16.79 23.36
C LYS A 803 -12.77 -17.57 22.30
N PHE A 804 -12.23 -18.71 21.86
CA PHE A 804 -12.90 -19.56 20.89
C PHE A 804 -14.15 -20.24 21.48
N ALA A 805 -14.09 -20.65 22.74
CA ALA A 805 -15.23 -21.18 23.48
C ALA A 805 -16.33 -20.12 23.68
N GLU A 806 -15.98 -18.90 24.09
CA GLU A 806 -16.93 -17.78 24.19
C GLU A 806 -17.60 -17.49 22.84
N ARG A 807 -16.83 -17.50 21.74
CA ARG A 807 -17.36 -17.29 20.38
C ARG A 807 -18.33 -18.39 19.94
N SER A 808 -18.13 -19.63 20.39
CA SER A 808 -19.07 -20.73 20.16
C SER A 808 -20.33 -20.66 21.02
N GLY A 809 -20.42 -19.69 21.93
CA GLY A 809 -21.51 -19.57 22.90
C GLY A 809 -21.38 -20.53 24.09
N ILE A 810 -20.20 -21.09 24.36
CA ILE A 810 -19.97 -21.89 25.57
C ILE A 810 -19.95 -20.94 26.78
N ASN A 811 -20.76 -21.24 27.78
CA ASN A 811 -20.76 -20.48 29.02
C ASN A 811 -19.64 -20.95 29.94
N LEU A 812 -18.68 -20.05 30.18
CA LEU A 812 -17.52 -20.25 31.05
C LEU A 812 -17.71 -19.68 32.47
N SER A 813 -18.88 -19.07 32.75
CA SER A 813 -19.17 -18.52 34.08
C SER A 813 -19.61 -19.63 35.05
N GLY A 814 -19.00 -19.66 36.23
CA GLY A 814 -19.32 -20.64 37.26
C GLY A 814 -18.86 -22.07 36.92
N LYS A 815 -19.52 -23.08 37.48
CA LYS A 815 -19.26 -24.48 37.12
C LYS A 815 -19.84 -24.75 35.73
N ARG A 816 -19.05 -25.42 34.87
CA ARG A 816 -19.45 -25.80 33.51
C ARG A 816 -20.82 -26.47 33.50
N ASN A 817 -21.76 -25.91 32.74
CA ASN A 817 -23.09 -26.48 32.51
C ASN A 817 -23.49 -26.26 31.04
N ALA A 818 -23.54 -27.34 30.26
CA ALA A 818 -23.87 -27.29 28.84
C ALA A 818 -25.29 -26.78 28.56
N ALA A 819 -26.22 -26.87 29.52
CA ALA A 819 -27.58 -26.37 29.37
C ALA A 819 -27.67 -24.82 29.37
N LEU A 820 -26.60 -24.14 29.83
CA LEU A 820 -26.52 -22.68 29.85
C LEU A 820 -25.77 -22.11 28.63
N ASP A 821 -25.39 -22.96 27.68
CA ASP A 821 -24.69 -22.53 26.47
C ASP A 821 -25.65 -21.80 25.52
N ALA A 822 -25.18 -20.71 24.94
CA ALA A 822 -25.86 -20.03 23.85
C ALA A 822 -25.79 -20.87 22.57
N THR A 823 -26.70 -20.60 21.64
CA THR A 823 -26.69 -21.19 20.31
C THR A 823 -25.41 -20.81 19.57
N ASP A 824 -24.80 -21.79 18.90
CA ASP A 824 -23.61 -21.55 18.11
C ASP A 824 -24.01 -20.90 16.77
N THR A 825 -23.43 -19.75 16.46
CA THR A 825 -23.71 -18.99 15.24
C THR A 825 -22.55 -18.97 14.27
N ARG A 826 -21.48 -19.74 14.58
CA ARG A 826 -20.25 -19.80 13.78
C ARG A 826 -20.50 -20.39 12.39
N SER A 827 -19.75 -19.90 11.41
CA SER A 827 -19.75 -20.43 10.05
C SER A 827 -19.10 -21.82 9.96
N SER A 828 -19.34 -22.53 8.87
CA SER A 828 -18.66 -23.81 8.59
C SER A 828 -17.14 -23.66 8.50
N ILE A 829 -16.65 -22.51 8.04
CA ILE A 829 -15.21 -22.20 7.99
C ILE A 829 -14.64 -22.10 9.41
N GLU A 830 -15.25 -21.28 10.28
CA GLU A 830 -14.80 -21.12 11.67
C GLU A 830 -14.80 -22.47 12.41
N CYS A 831 -15.85 -23.27 12.24
CA CYS A 831 -15.95 -24.57 12.91
C CYS A 831 -14.85 -25.53 12.45
N ASN A 832 -14.58 -25.63 11.15
CA ASN A 832 -13.53 -26.52 10.64
C ASN A 832 -12.13 -26.08 11.09
N LEU A 833 -11.84 -24.78 11.15
CA LEU A 833 -10.56 -24.28 11.65
C LEU A 833 -10.39 -24.54 13.14
N ILE A 834 -11.46 -24.44 13.92
CA ILE A 834 -11.43 -24.80 15.34
C ILE A 834 -11.16 -26.28 15.54
N LEU A 835 -11.69 -27.17 14.69
CA LEU A 835 -11.34 -28.59 14.76
C LEU A 835 -9.84 -28.80 14.51
N LEU A 836 -9.27 -28.15 13.49
CA LEU A 836 -7.82 -28.19 13.25
C LEU A 836 -7.02 -27.66 14.45
N TYR A 837 -7.48 -26.57 15.06
CA TYR A 837 -6.86 -26.03 16.27
C TYR A 837 -6.93 -27.00 17.46
N CYS A 838 -8.08 -27.63 17.71
CA CYS A 838 -8.23 -28.61 18.77
C CYS A 838 -7.28 -29.80 18.57
N ASP A 839 -7.17 -30.32 17.35
CA ASP A 839 -6.30 -31.45 17.01
C ASP A 839 -4.82 -31.06 17.19
N ALA A 840 -4.41 -29.89 16.68
CA ALA A 840 -3.05 -29.37 16.79
C ALA A 840 -2.59 -29.14 18.24
N VAL A 841 -3.47 -28.57 19.07
CA VAL A 841 -3.18 -28.36 20.49
C VAL A 841 -3.07 -29.69 21.23
N THR A 842 -3.94 -30.65 20.91
CA THR A 842 -3.92 -31.97 21.56
C THR A 842 -2.62 -32.71 21.25
N ASP A 843 -2.19 -32.76 19.98
CA ASP A 843 -0.90 -33.36 19.58
C ASP A 843 0.29 -32.64 20.25
N CYS A 844 0.25 -31.30 20.35
CA CYS A 844 1.26 -30.51 21.06
C CYS A 844 1.34 -30.89 22.55
N PHE A 845 0.20 -31.00 23.23
CA PHE A 845 0.15 -31.40 24.64
C PHE A 845 0.58 -32.84 24.86
N ASP A 846 0.27 -33.76 23.94
CA ASP A 846 0.77 -35.14 23.99
C ASP A 846 2.30 -35.16 23.93
N GLY A 847 2.90 -34.33 23.06
CA GLY A 847 4.35 -34.15 23.00
C GLY A 847 4.97 -33.59 24.30
N MET A 848 4.29 -32.64 24.96
CA MET A 848 4.74 -32.12 26.25
C MET A 848 4.66 -33.18 27.36
N ASP A 849 3.56 -33.94 27.41
CA ASP A 849 3.37 -35.02 28.39
C ASP A 849 4.43 -36.11 28.22
N GLU A 850 4.65 -36.60 26.99
CA GLU A 850 5.70 -37.57 26.66
C GLU A 850 7.09 -37.07 27.08
N ARG A 851 7.38 -35.77 26.86
CA ARG A 851 8.67 -35.18 27.26
C ARG A 851 8.81 -35.12 28.77
N MET A 852 7.79 -34.65 29.49
CA MET A 852 7.81 -34.59 30.96
C MET A 852 8.03 -35.98 31.59
N ASP A 853 7.44 -37.01 31.00
CA ASP A 853 7.65 -38.39 31.42
C ASP A 853 9.08 -38.89 31.09
N GLU A 854 9.60 -38.58 29.89
CA GLU A 854 10.96 -38.91 29.47
C GLU A 854 12.03 -38.32 30.39
N VAL A 855 11.91 -37.04 30.74
CA VAL A 855 12.91 -36.36 31.61
C VAL A 855 12.69 -36.64 33.10
N LYS A 856 11.64 -37.39 33.47
CA LYS A 856 11.21 -37.62 34.86
C LYS A 856 11.07 -36.31 35.66
N ALA A 857 10.78 -35.21 34.97
CA ALA A 857 10.60 -33.89 35.55
C ALA A 857 9.14 -33.47 35.35
N SER A 858 8.46 -33.18 36.46
CA SER A 858 7.03 -32.90 36.47
C SER A 858 6.77 -31.55 37.10
N ASP A 859 6.22 -30.62 36.31
CA ASP A 859 5.64 -29.40 36.86
C ASP A 859 4.17 -29.66 37.22
N LYS A 860 3.85 -29.59 38.51
CA LYS A 860 2.49 -29.80 39.02
C LYS A 860 1.48 -28.83 38.38
N ARG A 861 1.89 -27.62 38.02
CA ARG A 861 1.03 -26.62 37.38
C ARG A 861 0.67 -27.08 35.97
N LEU A 862 1.64 -27.50 35.17
CA LEU A 862 1.43 -28.03 33.81
C LEU A 862 0.50 -29.25 33.82
N ARG A 863 0.79 -30.24 34.69
CA ARG A 863 -0.04 -31.45 34.80
C ARG A 863 -1.46 -31.18 35.27
N SER A 864 -1.70 -30.07 35.97
CA SER A 864 -3.06 -29.64 36.34
C SER A 864 -3.76 -28.83 35.25
N ALA A 865 -3.01 -28.03 34.47
CA ALA A 865 -3.58 -27.13 33.48
C ALA A 865 -3.94 -27.83 32.17
N ILE A 866 -3.08 -28.73 31.67
CA ILE A 866 -3.27 -29.44 30.39
C ILE A 866 -4.61 -30.20 30.36
N PRO A 867 -4.99 -31.02 31.37
CA PRO A 867 -6.27 -31.73 31.35
C PRO A 867 -7.49 -30.82 31.34
N VAL A 868 -7.43 -29.68 32.05
CA VAL A 868 -8.52 -28.69 32.09
C VAL A 868 -8.74 -28.07 30.71
N ILE A 869 -7.64 -27.72 30.02
CA ILE A 869 -7.71 -27.16 28.67
C ILE A 869 -8.17 -28.22 27.66
N ARG A 870 -7.69 -29.48 27.76
CA ARG A 870 -8.19 -30.59 26.94
C ARG A 870 -9.69 -30.79 27.10
N GLY A 871 -10.21 -30.69 28.33
CA GLY A 871 -11.65 -30.73 28.60
C GLY A 871 -12.42 -29.63 27.87
N LEU A 872 -11.94 -28.39 27.93
CA LEU A 872 -12.55 -27.27 27.21
C LEU A 872 -12.49 -27.44 25.68
N LEU A 873 -11.36 -27.92 25.15
CA LEU A 873 -11.18 -28.16 23.71
C LEU A 873 -12.06 -29.31 23.20
N LYS A 874 -12.30 -30.33 24.04
CA LYS A 874 -13.24 -31.40 23.74
C LYS A 874 -14.65 -30.86 23.61
N ASP A 875 -15.13 -30.09 24.60
CA ASP A 875 -16.45 -29.45 24.55
C ASP A 875 -16.60 -28.54 23.31
N LEU A 876 -15.57 -27.74 23.03
CA LEU A 876 -15.54 -26.85 21.86
C LEU A 876 -15.53 -27.65 20.54
N GLY A 877 -14.78 -28.74 20.47
CA GLY A 877 -14.70 -29.61 19.31
C GLY A 877 -16.03 -30.32 19.05
N ASP A 878 -16.64 -30.87 20.10
CA ASP A 878 -17.94 -31.55 20.02
C ASP A 878 -19.03 -30.58 19.55
N LYS A 879 -19.09 -29.37 20.14
CA LYS A 879 -20.02 -28.32 19.70
C LYS A 879 -19.80 -27.91 18.25
N SER A 880 -18.53 -27.77 17.83
CA SER A 880 -18.19 -27.44 16.44
C SER A 880 -18.62 -28.53 15.46
N ARG A 881 -18.48 -29.82 15.81
CA ARG A 881 -18.97 -30.95 14.99
C ARG A 881 -20.50 -30.96 14.90
N THR A 882 -21.18 -30.70 16.02
CA THR A 882 -22.65 -30.58 16.03
C THR A 882 -23.12 -29.44 15.13
N THR A 883 -22.54 -28.25 15.24
CA THR A 883 -22.88 -27.10 14.37
C THR A 883 -22.58 -27.40 12.90
N LEU A 884 -21.44 -28.01 12.58
CA LEU A 884 -21.10 -28.42 11.21
C LEU A 884 -22.11 -29.40 10.61
N SER A 885 -22.68 -30.31 11.41
CA SER A 885 -23.69 -31.25 10.93
C SER A 885 -25.01 -30.58 10.53
N THR A 886 -25.26 -29.35 11.02
CA THR A 886 -26.46 -28.56 10.72
C THR A 886 -26.27 -27.55 9.60
N LEU A 887 -25.03 -27.33 9.14
CA LEU A 887 -24.69 -26.35 8.11
C LEU A 887 -24.41 -27.05 6.77
N ASP A 888 -24.64 -26.33 5.67
CA ASP A 888 -24.24 -26.80 4.34
C ASP A 888 -22.72 -27.03 4.28
N LYS A 889 -22.31 -28.03 3.48
CA LYS A 889 -20.90 -28.34 3.24
C LYS A 889 -20.21 -27.10 2.64
N GLY A 890 -19.51 -26.36 3.50
CA GLY A 890 -18.76 -25.17 3.13
C GLY A 890 -17.58 -25.51 2.21
N PRO A 891 -16.93 -24.48 1.63
CA PRO A 891 -15.71 -24.67 0.86
C PRO A 891 -14.64 -25.42 1.68
N PRO A 892 -13.80 -26.25 1.05
CA PRO A 892 -12.78 -27.03 1.74
C PRO A 892 -11.80 -26.12 2.47
N VAL A 893 -11.45 -26.49 3.70
CA VAL A 893 -10.41 -25.80 4.46
C VAL A 893 -9.05 -26.20 3.89
N ASN A 894 -8.40 -25.25 3.21
CA ASN A 894 -7.11 -25.44 2.55
C ASN A 894 -5.91 -25.33 3.53
N ARG A 895 -6.13 -25.05 4.81
CA ARG A 895 -5.07 -24.99 5.82
C ARG A 895 -4.70 -26.40 6.28
N ARG A 896 -3.45 -26.80 6.01
CA ARG A 896 -2.82 -28.00 6.58
C ARG A 896 -1.97 -27.59 7.77
N VAL A 897 -2.20 -28.23 8.92
CA VAL A 897 -1.33 -28.10 10.10
C VAL A 897 -0.21 -29.13 9.99
N LYS A 898 1.02 -28.73 10.30
CA LYS A 898 2.16 -29.65 10.33
C LYS A 898 2.03 -30.60 11.51
N THR A 899 2.22 -31.89 11.26
CA THR A 899 2.25 -32.89 12.35
C THR A 899 3.54 -32.78 13.14
N ARG A 900 3.55 -33.19 14.41
CA ARG A 900 4.76 -33.24 15.24
C ARG A 900 5.95 -33.95 14.58
N THR A 901 5.70 -35.00 13.77
CA THR A 901 6.74 -35.73 13.03
C THR A 901 7.34 -34.89 11.89
N GLU A 902 6.52 -34.12 11.17
CA GLU A 902 6.95 -33.18 10.14
C GLU A 902 7.77 -32.03 10.75
N ILE A 903 7.32 -31.46 11.87
CA ILE A 903 8.04 -30.38 12.58
C ILE A 903 9.38 -30.90 13.11
N MET A 904 9.42 -32.12 13.66
CA MET A 904 10.67 -32.78 14.07
C MET A 904 11.63 -33.01 12.91
N LYS A 905 11.13 -33.39 11.74
CA LYS A 905 11.95 -33.56 10.53
C LYS A 905 12.56 -32.23 10.09
N GLU A 906 11.74 -31.17 10.04
CA GLU A 906 12.20 -29.82 9.70
C GLU A 906 13.24 -29.30 10.70
N ALA A 907 13.06 -29.54 12.00
CA ALA A 907 14.04 -29.18 13.03
C ALA A 907 15.40 -29.86 12.80
N LYS A 908 15.39 -31.14 12.41
CA LYS A 908 16.62 -31.89 12.08
C LYS A 908 17.33 -31.31 10.86
N GLU A 909 16.60 -31.03 9.78
CA GLU A 909 17.16 -30.46 8.55
C GLU A 909 17.77 -29.08 8.81
N LYS A 910 17.09 -28.21 9.56
CA LYS A 910 17.59 -26.87 9.92
C LYS A 910 18.84 -26.92 10.80
N ASN A 911 18.88 -27.84 11.77
CA ASN A 911 20.08 -28.00 12.61
C ASN A 911 21.25 -28.62 11.82
N ALA A 912 20.99 -29.51 10.85
CA ALA A 912 22.03 -30.07 9.98
C ALA A 912 22.64 -29.02 9.05
N GLY A 913 21.81 -28.13 8.47
CA GLY A 913 22.29 -27.02 7.63
C GLY A 913 23.14 -26.00 8.38
N ALA A 914 22.92 -25.82 9.68
CA ALA A 914 23.72 -24.94 10.54
C ALA A 914 25.04 -25.56 11.02
N ALA A 915 25.23 -26.88 10.86
CA ALA A 915 26.40 -27.63 11.32
C ALA A 915 27.46 -27.83 10.22
N ALA A 916 27.23 -27.38 8.98
CA ALA A 916 28.24 -27.40 7.92
C ALA A 916 29.24 -26.26 8.13
N PRO A 917 30.54 -26.52 8.42
CA PRO A 917 31.51 -25.46 8.64
C PRO A 917 31.88 -24.76 7.34
N ALA A 918 31.98 -23.44 7.40
CA ALA A 918 32.73 -22.63 6.44
C ALA A 918 34.22 -23.03 6.54
N ALA A 919 34.70 -23.80 5.57
CA ALA A 919 36.13 -24.01 5.36
C ALA A 919 36.66 -22.85 4.50
N ALA A 920 37.48 -21.99 5.11
CA ALA A 920 38.34 -21.07 4.39
C ALA A 920 39.63 -21.79 3.97
N GLU A 921 40.02 -21.53 2.72
CA GLU A 921 41.36 -21.53 2.13
C GLU A 921 42.37 -22.63 2.50
N GLY A 922 42.68 -23.47 1.50
CA GLY A 922 43.92 -24.22 1.38
C GLY A 922 44.22 -24.42 -0.11
N GLY A 923 45.38 -23.93 -0.56
CA GLY A 923 45.74 -23.75 -1.97
C GLY A 923 45.69 -25.02 -2.83
N GLU A 924 45.30 -24.82 -4.09
CA GLU A 924 45.32 -25.83 -5.14
C GLU A 924 46.66 -25.73 -5.90
N GLU A 925 47.53 -26.70 -5.65
CA GLU A 925 48.62 -27.07 -6.56
C GLU A 925 48.12 -28.23 -7.45
N ALA A 926 48.37 -28.11 -8.75
CA ALA A 926 47.69 -28.82 -9.81
C ALA A 926 48.06 -30.31 -9.95
N ALA A 927 47.07 -31.15 -10.29
CA ALA A 927 47.28 -32.35 -11.11
C ALA A 927 45.98 -32.86 -11.80
N GLY A 928 45.88 -32.66 -13.14
CA GLY A 928 45.46 -33.67 -14.13
C GLY A 928 43.97 -34.07 -14.30
N PRO A 929 43.41 -34.03 -15.53
CA PRO A 929 41.97 -34.19 -15.77
C PRO A 929 41.54 -35.65 -16.03
N ALA A 930 40.39 -36.07 -15.48
CA ALA A 930 39.69 -37.30 -15.85
C ALA A 930 38.38 -37.01 -16.59
N ARG A 931 38.17 -37.79 -17.65
CA ARG A 931 37.25 -37.60 -18.77
C ARG A 931 35.79 -37.99 -18.43
N ALA A 932 34.85 -37.27 -19.03
CA ALA A 932 33.39 -37.40 -18.83
C ALA A 932 32.79 -38.76 -19.25
N PRO A 933 31.74 -39.25 -18.57
CA PRO A 933 30.94 -40.36 -19.06
C PRO A 933 29.63 -39.88 -19.67
N HIS A 934 29.24 -40.47 -20.79
CA HIS A 934 27.84 -40.51 -21.22
C HIS A 934 27.58 -41.78 -22.05
N PRO A 935 26.30 -42.15 -22.22
CA PRO A 935 25.63 -43.27 -21.57
C PRO A 935 25.50 -44.46 -22.52
N MET A 936 25.11 -45.65 -22.02
CA MET A 936 24.24 -46.63 -22.73
C MET A 936 24.09 -47.94 -21.93
N MET A 937 22.90 -48.52 -22.06
CA MET A 937 22.52 -49.92 -21.76
C MET A 937 22.22 -50.31 -20.31
N ALA A 938 20.93 -50.20 -20.00
CA ALA A 938 20.22 -51.17 -19.18
C ALA A 938 20.21 -52.55 -19.86
N ALA A 939 20.46 -53.62 -19.11
CA ALA A 939 19.78 -54.93 -19.27
C ALA A 939 20.30 -55.99 -18.29
N ARG A 940 19.34 -56.74 -17.72
CA ARG A 940 19.45 -58.06 -17.07
C ARG A 940 20.15 -58.10 -15.71
N GLY A 941 19.61 -58.70 -14.66
CA GLY A 941 18.43 -59.55 -14.51
C GLY A 941 18.64 -60.52 -13.33
N ARG A 942 17.53 -60.98 -12.73
CA ARG A 942 17.41 -62.06 -11.72
C ARG A 942 18.04 -61.75 -10.34
N GLY A 943 17.46 -62.12 -9.20
CA GLY A 943 16.24 -62.85 -8.88
C GLY A 943 16.21 -63.19 -7.37
N ARG A 944 15.00 -63.18 -6.80
CA ARG A 944 14.42 -64.14 -5.84
C ARG A 944 15.23 -64.68 -4.62
N SER A 945 14.61 -64.50 -3.44
CA SER A 945 14.42 -65.41 -2.27
C SER A 945 15.44 -65.54 -1.11
N GLY A 946 14.86 -65.70 0.10
CA GLY A 946 15.42 -66.29 1.35
C GLY A 946 15.45 -65.26 2.50
N ARG A 947 14.60 -65.23 3.55
CA ARG A 947 14.08 -66.21 4.54
C ARG A 947 15.16 -66.85 5.43
N GLY A 948 15.27 -66.34 6.66
CA GLY A 948 15.55 -67.08 7.90
C GLY A 948 17.01 -67.18 8.36
N GLY A 949 17.26 -67.01 9.66
CA GLY A 949 18.56 -67.34 10.26
C GLY A 949 18.80 -66.77 11.66
N GLN A 950 18.21 -67.42 12.66
CA GLN A 950 18.47 -67.28 14.10
C GLN A 950 19.76 -68.04 14.47
N ASN A 951 20.60 -67.51 15.36
CA ASN A 951 21.20 -68.20 16.53
C ASN A 951 22.56 -67.62 16.98
N ASP A 952 22.64 -67.47 18.30
CA ASP A 952 23.82 -67.36 19.15
C ASP A 952 24.77 -68.57 19.03
N LEU A 953 26.05 -68.36 19.37
CA LEU A 953 26.78 -68.94 20.53
C LEU A 953 28.29 -69.02 20.24
N PHE A 954 29.13 -68.58 21.19
CA PHE A 954 30.43 -69.11 21.65
C PHE A 954 31.11 -68.00 22.48
N ALA A 955 30.98 -67.99 23.82
CA ALA A 955 31.86 -68.61 24.84
C ALA A 955 33.27 -67.95 24.91
N ALA A 956 33.98 -67.74 26.02
CA ALA A 956 33.88 -67.96 27.48
C ALA A 956 35.03 -67.10 28.10
N ILE A 957 35.05 -66.77 29.41
CA ILE A 957 35.90 -67.36 30.48
C ILE A 957 35.72 -66.40 31.70
N ALA A 958 35.02 -66.78 32.78
CA ALA A 958 35.52 -67.32 34.08
C ALA A 958 36.60 -66.46 34.78
N GLY A 959 36.61 -66.15 36.09
CA GLY A 959 35.80 -66.51 37.26
C GLY A 959 36.55 -66.10 38.57
N ARG A 960 35.86 -66.20 39.73
CA ARG A 960 36.33 -66.12 41.15
C ARG A 960 36.87 -64.75 41.64
N GLY A 961 36.42 -64.14 42.75
CA GLY A 961 36.18 -64.63 44.13
C GLY A 961 37.35 -64.10 45.02
N GLY A 962 37.27 -63.59 46.25
CA GLY A 962 36.26 -63.36 47.29
C GLY A 962 36.99 -62.85 48.56
N ARG A 963 36.24 -62.23 49.50
CA ARG A 963 36.44 -62.16 50.98
C ARG A 963 37.84 -61.92 51.63
N GLY A 964 37.97 -60.78 52.34
CA GLY A 964 38.03 -60.71 53.82
C GLY A 964 39.38 -60.68 54.57
N GLY A 965 39.53 -59.71 55.50
CA GLY A 965 40.51 -59.63 56.63
C GLY A 965 41.22 -58.26 56.67
N ARG A 966 41.02 -57.27 57.55
CA ARG A 966 40.75 -57.08 59.00
C ARG A 966 42.01 -57.06 59.90
N GLY A 967 42.21 -55.90 60.56
CA GLY A 967 43.07 -55.65 61.73
C GLY A 967 43.90 -54.36 61.56
N GLY A 968 43.92 -53.33 62.40
CA GLY A 968 43.28 -52.89 63.67
C GLY A 968 43.57 -51.35 63.76
N GLY A 969 42.98 -50.48 64.58
CA GLY A 969 42.27 -50.58 65.85
C GLY A 969 43.00 -49.74 66.91
N ASP A 970 42.70 -48.43 67.02
CA ASP A 970 42.79 -47.53 68.20
C ASP A 970 42.51 -46.08 67.71
N ASP A 971 41.76 -45.17 68.34
CA ASP A 971 41.17 -45.09 69.67
C ASP A 971 40.12 -43.93 69.70
N GLY A 972 39.12 -43.99 70.60
CA GLY A 972 38.36 -42.80 71.06
C GLY A 972 36.93 -42.54 70.54
N GLY A 973 35.93 -42.98 71.31
CA GLY A 973 34.51 -42.59 71.23
C GLY A 973 34.12 -41.35 72.10
N PRO A 974 32.81 -41.01 72.22
CA PRO A 974 32.23 -39.65 72.23
C PRO A 974 31.63 -39.23 73.60
N PRO A 975 30.88 -38.09 73.77
CA PRO A 975 29.43 -38.07 73.47
C PRO A 975 28.77 -36.70 73.15
N VAL A 976 27.46 -36.81 72.98
CA VAL A 976 26.32 -35.93 72.66
C VAL A 976 26.01 -34.70 73.57
N ASP A 977 25.19 -33.81 72.97
CA ASP A 977 24.03 -33.05 73.47
C ASP A 977 24.12 -32.02 74.60
N PHE A 978 23.63 -30.80 74.29
CA PHE A 978 22.60 -30.18 75.14
C PHE A 978 21.64 -29.28 74.34
N LEU A 979 20.43 -29.82 74.19
CA LEU A 979 19.16 -29.14 73.97
C LEU A 979 19.01 -27.78 74.69
N SER A 980 18.37 -26.81 74.02
CA SER A 980 17.30 -25.93 74.54
C SER A 980 16.98 -24.89 73.44
N SER A 981 15.79 -24.58 72.93
CA SER A 981 14.38 -24.89 73.19
C SER A 981 13.60 -24.23 72.03
N ILE A 982 12.70 -24.92 71.31
CA ILE A 982 11.22 -24.84 71.45
C ILE A 982 10.61 -23.41 71.46
N ARG A 983 9.66 -23.19 70.52
CA ARG A 983 8.47 -22.29 70.52
C ARG A 983 8.63 -20.76 70.41
N GLY A 984 8.03 -20.20 69.35
CA GLY A 984 6.63 -19.73 69.34
C GLY A 984 6.21 -18.53 70.23
N ARG A 985 5.45 -17.60 69.61
CA ARG A 985 4.75 -16.40 70.16
C ARG A 985 5.69 -15.23 70.47
N GLY A 986 5.43 -13.95 70.18
CA GLY A 986 4.23 -13.21 69.83
C GLY A 986 4.26 -11.86 70.57
N ARG A 987 3.88 -10.77 69.88
CA ARG A 987 3.59 -9.39 70.38
C ARG A 987 4.74 -8.49 70.88
N GLY A 988 4.76 -7.27 70.32
CA GLY A 988 5.09 -6.04 71.06
C GLY A 988 5.92 -5.01 70.29
N LYS A 989 5.30 -3.94 69.77
CA LYS A 989 5.95 -2.63 69.55
C LYS A 989 5.92 -1.84 70.87
N PRO A 990 6.88 -0.95 71.15
CA PRO A 990 6.57 0.48 71.04
C PRO A 990 7.76 1.42 70.69
N GLY A 991 7.44 2.61 70.16
CA GLY A 991 8.12 3.88 70.50
C GLY A 991 9.40 4.28 69.74
N GLY A 992 9.32 5.35 68.93
CA GLY A 992 10.46 6.24 68.63
C GLY A 992 10.81 7.14 69.85
N PRO A 993 11.80 8.06 69.80
CA PRO A 993 11.73 9.24 68.89
C PRO A 993 13.08 9.88 68.43
N GLY A 994 12.99 10.80 67.45
CA GLY A 994 13.95 11.90 67.20
C GLY A 994 15.09 11.58 66.23
N ARG A 995 15.48 12.40 65.25
CA ARG A 995 15.20 13.81 64.93
C ARG A 995 15.35 13.97 63.41
N GLY A 996 14.30 14.45 62.74
CA GLY A 996 14.48 15.41 61.63
C GLY A 996 14.97 16.75 62.22
N ASP A 997 15.20 17.83 61.51
CA ASP A 997 14.82 18.32 60.20
C ASP A 997 15.38 19.76 60.24
N LEU A 998 15.88 20.33 59.14
CA LEU A 998 16.02 21.80 59.08
C LEU A 998 16.14 22.34 57.65
N PHE A 999 15.13 22.06 56.83
CA PHE A 999 14.60 23.12 55.96
C PHE A 999 13.06 23.13 55.97
N SER A 1000 12.53 23.01 57.19
CA SER A 1000 11.32 23.70 57.62
C SER A 1000 11.67 24.55 58.84
N ALA A 1001 11.75 25.87 58.68
CA ALA A 1001 11.26 26.88 59.63
C ALA A 1001 11.78 28.28 59.26
N ILE A 1002 10.88 29.19 58.88
CA ILE A 1002 10.63 30.46 59.60
C ILE A 1002 9.35 31.12 59.04
N LYS A 1003 8.36 31.25 59.95
CA LYS A 1003 7.22 32.20 60.08
C LYS A 1003 6.15 32.29 58.97
N GLY A 1004 4.83 32.27 59.23
CA GLY A 1004 4.05 32.19 60.47
C GLY A 1004 3.01 33.32 60.62
N ARG A 1005 1.72 32.96 60.70
CA ARG A 1005 0.56 33.54 61.43
C ARG A 1005 -0.68 32.80 60.90
N GLY A 1006 -1.46 31.98 61.62
CA GLY A 1006 -2.13 32.10 62.93
C GLY A 1006 -3.60 31.67 62.70
N GLY A 1007 -4.08 30.56 63.31
CA GLY A 1007 -5.30 30.45 64.16
C GLY A 1007 -6.63 30.57 63.39
N ASP A 1008 -7.69 29.76 63.50
CA ASP A 1008 -8.20 28.85 64.53
C ASP A 1008 -9.34 27.95 63.97
N GLY A 1009 -9.62 26.81 64.64
CA GLY A 1009 -10.90 26.08 64.76
C GLY A 1009 -11.50 25.37 63.52
N ASP A 1010 -12.15 24.20 63.57
CA ASP A 1010 -12.65 23.35 64.66
C ASP A 1010 -13.10 21.97 64.08
N GLY A 1011 -13.02 20.91 64.91
CA GLY A 1011 -13.65 19.55 64.91
C GLY A 1011 -13.92 18.76 63.61
N GLY A 1012 -13.77 17.42 63.53
CA GLY A 1012 -13.51 16.36 64.50
C GLY A 1012 -14.03 15.00 63.99
N GLY A 1013 -13.33 13.90 64.30
CA GLY A 1013 -13.83 12.49 64.33
C GLY A 1013 -14.11 11.81 62.99
N GLY A 1014 -13.95 10.50 62.77
CA GLY A 1014 -13.78 9.31 63.62
C GLY A 1014 -14.32 8.11 62.80
N GLY A 1015 -13.64 6.97 62.80
CA GLY A 1015 -13.86 5.87 61.85
C GLY A 1015 -14.99 4.86 62.14
N ARG A 1016 -15.05 3.84 61.25
CA ARG A 1016 -15.60 2.47 61.37
C ARG A 1016 -17.06 2.29 61.83
N GLY A 1017 -17.82 1.47 61.07
CA GLY A 1017 -19.00 0.77 61.57
C GLY A 1017 -19.74 -0.03 60.51
N VAL A 1018 -19.97 -1.31 60.79
CA VAL A 1018 -20.74 -2.31 60.02
C VAL A 1018 -22.08 -2.54 60.73
N ASP A 1019 -23.12 -2.82 59.93
CA ASP A 1019 -24.44 -3.45 60.20
C ASP A 1019 -25.39 -2.90 61.28
N LEU A 1020 -26.68 -2.74 60.91
CA LEU A 1020 -27.81 -3.42 61.57
C LEU A 1020 -29.14 -3.33 60.79
N MET A 1021 -29.92 -4.41 60.90
CA MET A 1021 -31.34 -4.64 60.58
C MET A 1021 -31.68 -5.01 59.11
N GLY A 1022 -32.30 -6.16 58.78
CA GLY A 1022 -32.96 -7.18 59.60
C GLY A 1022 -34.40 -7.42 59.17
N ALA A 1023 -34.64 -8.59 58.57
CA ALA A 1023 -35.86 -9.41 58.66
C ALA A 1023 -37.07 -9.15 57.72
N ILE A 1024 -37.44 -10.25 57.03
CA ILE A 1024 -38.76 -10.91 56.86
C ILE A 1024 -38.89 -11.38 55.39
N ARG A 1025 -38.54 -12.64 55.07
CA ARG A 1025 -39.40 -13.86 55.02
C ARG A 1025 -40.46 -13.74 53.90
N GLY A 1026 -40.63 -14.59 52.89
CA GLY A 1026 -40.14 -15.93 52.54
C GLY A 1026 -41.30 -16.69 51.84
N ARG A 1027 -40.98 -17.56 50.85
CA ARG A 1027 -41.85 -18.57 50.19
C ARG A 1027 -43.03 -18.02 49.36
N GLY A 1028 -43.39 -18.53 48.18
CA GLY A 1028 -42.98 -19.70 47.42
C GLY A 1028 -43.96 -19.89 46.25
N ARG A 1029 -43.76 -20.99 45.50
CA ARG A 1029 -44.65 -21.57 44.46
C ARG A 1029 -44.79 -20.80 43.13
N GLY A 1030 -44.39 -21.46 42.04
CA GLY A 1030 -44.98 -21.26 40.69
C GLY A 1030 -46.43 -21.78 40.63
N PRO A 1031 -47.03 -22.09 39.46
CA PRO A 1031 -46.45 -22.20 38.12
C PRO A 1031 -47.33 -21.55 37.00
N ALA A 1032 -47.00 -21.89 35.74
CA ALA A 1032 -47.92 -22.13 34.63
C ALA A 1032 -48.31 -20.97 33.68
N VAL A 1033 -47.98 -21.21 32.40
CA VAL A 1033 -48.83 -21.05 31.19
C VAL A 1033 -49.24 -19.62 30.83
N GLY A 1034 -49.08 -19.09 29.63
CA GLY A 1034 -48.68 -19.64 28.34
C GLY A 1034 -48.97 -18.59 27.25
N ARG A 1035 -48.41 -18.86 26.06
CA ARG A 1035 -48.77 -18.39 24.71
C ARG A 1035 -49.90 -17.37 24.52
N GLY A 1036 -49.64 -16.37 23.68
CA GLY A 1036 -50.70 -15.77 22.85
C GLY A 1036 -50.30 -14.49 22.11
N ASP A 1037 -50.04 -14.62 20.81
CA ASP A 1037 -50.04 -13.56 19.81
C ASP A 1037 -51.29 -12.67 19.88
N PHE A 1038 -51.19 -11.49 19.26
CA PHE A 1038 -52.06 -10.94 18.21
C PHE A 1038 -52.08 -9.41 18.37
N LEU A 1039 -51.62 -8.64 17.37
CA LEU A 1039 -52.55 -8.17 16.33
C LEU A 1039 -53.89 -7.71 16.92
N SER A 1040 -53.83 -6.85 17.94
CA SER A 1040 -55.01 -6.29 18.59
C SER A 1040 -54.80 -4.88 19.14
N GLN A 1041 -53.80 -4.12 18.66
CA GLN A 1041 -53.67 -2.69 19.01
C GLN A 1041 -53.27 -1.76 17.85
N ILE A 1042 -53.55 -2.14 16.59
CA ILE A 1042 -53.61 -1.18 15.47
C ILE A 1042 -54.98 -1.31 14.82
N ALA A 1043 -55.98 -0.63 15.38
CA ALA A 1043 -57.17 -0.10 14.70
C ALA A 1043 -58.21 0.40 15.72
N ALA A 1044 -57.89 1.45 16.49
CA ALA A 1044 -58.93 2.29 17.07
C ALA A 1044 -58.41 3.68 17.44
N ARG A 1045 -58.73 4.64 16.55
CA ARG A 1045 -59.13 6.03 16.83
C ARG A 1045 -58.01 6.98 17.29
N LYS A 1046 -57.46 7.82 16.40
CA LYS A 1046 -58.10 9.02 15.78
C LYS A 1046 -58.95 9.82 16.79
N LYS A 1047 -58.36 10.83 17.43
CA LYS A 1047 -58.85 12.22 17.53
C LYS A 1047 -58.01 13.01 18.55
N ASN A 1048 -57.02 13.71 18.02
CA ASN A 1048 -56.50 15.05 18.36
C ASN A 1048 -55.00 15.12 18.11
#